data_AF-A0A928XKM2-F1
#
_entry.id   AF-A0A928XKM2-F1
#
_cell.length_a   1.000
_cell.length_b   1.000
_cell.length_c   1.000
_cell.angle_alpha   90.00
_cell.angle_beta   90.00
_cell.angle_gamma   90.00
#
_symmetry.space_group_name_H-M   'P 1'
#
loop_
_entity.id
_entity.type
_entity.pdbx_description
1 polymer ?
#
loop_
_entity_poly.entity_id
_entity_poly.type
_entity_poly.pdbx_seq_one_letter_code
_entity_poly.pdbx_strand_id
1 'polypeptide(L)'
;MALVRAGFGLALILVAATAGAWTPKPVANDPLVRMPGTQPIQGVLLEAPNKCLNCHDAYDPKVNIGAHWRGSMMSQAMRDPIFLATFTVALQDSIWALGNANAGDLCLRCHTPDGWLAGRSDPPNGSLLTSGDFDGVTCDSCHRMVDPYFEQTFAGTREGNDWLGYWDETNLTARPSATEAQTTRLADRVQVGPLTFFNGKPFYDTSSWLPVIAAWNENGSGQFVMSAINDKRASFADTNEKHGRLYSRYHKSRYMCGVCHDVSNSVMANLAFASTPPGNGTTVLPTEQNPAYAYAHVERTFSEFMLSDFGNGAGAPGSGAFAPNVFKTSRPGNAIATCQDCHMPDAVGAGCDKPGTPIRPTGSQEHPKSGQPLHDLTGGNTLMPWLLSSAVAGSSNYDATNATLLNQGFNVLTLSMTLGQPPDPAALLAGIVRATQSLQRAASIENVSYGAGTGALGFRIRNHTGHKLISGYPEGRRMFVSIRGYVGGNVVSAVNPYDATAATLKGLPGSPNSPPLGSGESYADALVYEAKLQSTLTGESHTFHFALATGRAKDNRIPPRGFRIAQASARLAEPVWNGVSTPSYFSAAEYGGGYDDVALTLPQNLDGVEVSLYYQSTSREYVEFLRNEIKGNSVKTLASPTPSGEPQAYIVQTDPYFAKLKAWGDTIWQLWDHNKSVPGAAPILMAQAVWGTVANPCAGAGSNGTPCNDGSLCTTNDLCASGVCVGTVVPCTGLDQCHLPGACDPTTGACSNPAKANGTACSDNDACTLTDTCQSGACVSAGNVTCVALDQCHLAGVCDPATGLCSNPAKPDGSACGGGSCVAGICVATDAGSGGSGGTGASGGTGASGGTGASGGASSGGAAGSGGASSGGAAGSGGASTGGAAGSVGVAGSGGAAGGGGASSGGAAGSGGTAGSGGASTGGAGGAPSGGNGGTAATGGAPDGGPSTGGQAPASGDDGGCGCRMRPTPRSDAWLLLAMALGLGLRRRTR
;
A
#
# COMPACT_ATOMS: atom_id res chain seq x y z
N MET A 1 14.60 76.03 45.10
CA MET A 1 14.87 74.72 45.73
C MET A 1 14.86 73.64 44.66
N ALA A 2 15.53 72.51 44.92
CA ALA A 2 15.63 71.23 44.20
C ALA A 2 14.91 70.99 42.84
N LEU A 3 15.74 70.61 41.85
CA LEU A 3 15.61 69.50 40.89
C LEU A 3 14.24 68.87 40.54
N VAL A 4 13.97 68.75 39.23
CA VAL A 4 13.68 67.51 38.43
C VAL A 4 13.60 67.95 36.95
N ARG A 5 14.59 67.65 36.10
CA ARG A 5 14.80 66.43 35.26
C ARG A 5 13.82 66.29 34.08
N ALA A 6 14.38 65.92 32.92
CA ALA A 6 13.73 65.96 31.61
C ALA A 6 12.97 64.67 31.23
N GLY A 7 12.12 64.76 30.21
CA GLY A 7 11.50 63.63 29.52
C GLY A 7 11.15 64.00 28.08
N PHE A 8 11.62 63.20 27.11
CA PHE A 8 11.26 63.34 25.69
C PHE A 8 9.84 62.82 25.43
N GLY A 9 9.17 63.34 24.41
CA GLY A 9 7.93 62.77 23.89
C GLY A 9 8.19 61.84 22.71
N LEU A 10 7.81 60.56 22.84
CA LEU A 10 7.47 59.69 21.72
C LEU A 10 6.58 58.55 22.26
N ALA A 11 5.40 58.34 21.68
CA ALA A 11 4.52 57.24 22.05
C ALA A 11 4.67 56.09 21.05
N LEU A 12 5.43 55.05 21.42
CA LEU A 12 5.52 53.83 20.61
C LEU A 12 4.30 52.94 20.86
N ILE A 13 3.51 52.71 19.81
CA ILE A 13 2.53 51.62 19.80
C ILE A 13 3.27 50.35 19.39
N LEU A 14 3.67 49.55 20.37
CA LEU A 14 4.32 48.26 20.15
C LEU A 14 3.26 47.16 19.91
N VAL A 15 2.63 47.20 18.74
CA VAL A 15 2.03 45.98 18.17
C VAL A 15 3.18 45.10 17.74
N ALA A 16 3.44 44.04 18.51
CA ALA A 16 4.39 42.99 18.15
C ALA A 16 3.81 42.11 17.04
N ALA A 17 3.67 42.68 15.84
CA ALA A 17 3.42 41.93 14.63
C ALA A 17 4.67 41.10 14.31
N THR A 18 4.71 39.85 14.78
CA THR A 18 5.60 38.82 14.25
C THR A 18 5.14 38.48 12.84
N ALA A 19 5.38 39.39 11.91
CA ALA A 19 5.26 39.11 10.49
C ALA A 19 6.28 38.02 10.14
N GLY A 20 5.80 36.82 9.81
CA GLY A 20 6.62 35.89 9.04
C GLY A 20 7.02 36.57 7.71
N ALA A 21 8.16 36.19 7.14
CA ALA A 21 8.58 36.70 5.83
C ALA A 21 7.60 36.30 4.70
N TRP A 22 6.71 35.35 5.00
CA TRP A 22 5.78 34.69 4.10
C TRP A 22 4.41 34.51 4.78
N THR A 23 3.42 34.00 4.04
CA THR A 23 2.07 33.68 4.57
C THR A 23 1.59 32.35 3.99
N PRO A 24 1.02 31.42 4.79
CA PRO A 24 0.39 30.21 4.27
C PRO A 24 -0.67 30.54 3.22
N LYS A 25 -0.72 29.75 2.14
CA LYS A 25 -1.64 29.95 1.02
C LYS A 25 -2.50 28.69 0.87
N PRO A 26 -3.83 28.74 1.10
CA PRO A 26 -4.67 27.55 1.05
C PRO A 26 -4.65 26.89 -0.33
N VAL A 27 -4.69 25.55 -0.41
CA VAL A 27 -4.67 24.76 -1.67
C VAL A 27 -5.65 25.29 -2.73
N ALA A 28 -6.86 25.68 -2.31
CA ALA A 28 -7.89 26.22 -3.22
C ALA A 28 -7.47 27.52 -3.94
N ASN A 29 -6.48 28.24 -3.40
CA ASN A 29 -5.95 29.48 -3.93
C ASN A 29 -4.54 29.33 -4.55
N ASP A 30 -3.83 28.22 -4.31
CA ASP A 30 -2.45 28.06 -4.76
C ASP A 30 -2.31 27.19 -6.02
N PRO A 31 -2.02 27.79 -7.20
CA PRO A 31 -1.81 27.02 -8.43
C PRO A 31 -0.58 26.11 -8.35
N LEU A 32 0.38 26.33 -7.43
CA LEU A 32 1.61 25.54 -7.36
C LEU A 32 1.37 24.11 -6.84
N VAL A 33 0.50 23.94 -5.84
CA VAL A 33 0.12 22.62 -5.29
C VAL A 33 -1.18 22.05 -5.90
N ARG A 34 -1.82 22.80 -6.78
CA ARG A 34 -3.02 22.35 -7.50
C ARG A 34 -2.68 21.26 -8.50
N MET A 35 -3.39 20.15 -8.39
CA MET A 35 -3.39 19.02 -9.32
C MET A 35 -4.83 18.51 -9.48
N PRO A 36 -5.15 17.73 -10.53
CA PRO A 36 -6.43 17.03 -10.69
C PRO A 36 -6.85 16.16 -9.49
N GLY A 37 -8.10 15.66 -9.54
CA GLY A 37 -8.72 14.90 -8.46
C GLY A 37 -9.54 15.75 -7.49
N THR A 38 -10.04 15.11 -6.43
CA THR A 38 -10.76 15.79 -5.33
C THR A 38 -9.80 16.69 -4.55
N GLN A 39 -10.26 17.88 -4.15
CA GLN A 39 -9.50 18.87 -3.38
C GLN A 39 -10.05 19.01 -1.94
N PRO A 40 -9.35 19.70 -1.02
CA PRO A 40 -9.80 19.85 0.34
C PRO A 40 -11.17 20.53 0.46
N ILE A 41 -11.95 20.14 1.47
CA ILE A 41 -13.25 20.72 1.84
C ILE A 41 -14.34 20.50 0.75
N GLN A 42 -14.10 19.65 -0.27
CA GLN A 42 -15.09 19.27 -1.28
C GLN A 42 -16.12 18.21 -0.80
N GLY A 43 -16.50 18.24 0.47
CA GLY A 43 -17.57 17.39 1.04
C GLY A 43 -17.21 15.92 1.27
N VAL A 44 -15.97 15.50 1.04
CA VAL A 44 -15.48 14.16 1.42
C VAL A 44 -14.99 14.19 2.88
N LEU A 45 -15.56 13.31 3.70
CA LEU A 45 -15.10 12.98 5.05
C LEU A 45 -14.92 11.47 5.11
N LEU A 46 -13.76 10.98 5.53
CA LEU A 46 -13.49 9.54 5.56
C LEU A 46 -13.89 8.92 6.91
N GLU A 47 -14.26 7.64 6.88
CA GLU A 47 -14.55 6.87 8.08
C GLU A 47 -13.27 6.38 8.75
N ALA A 48 -13.19 6.53 10.08
CA ALA A 48 -12.07 6.01 10.86
C ALA A 48 -11.98 4.47 10.74
N PRO A 49 -10.77 3.87 10.67
CA PRO A 49 -10.59 2.44 10.41
C PRO A 49 -11.37 1.49 11.34
N ASN A 50 -11.67 1.89 12.57
CA ASN A 50 -12.48 1.11 13.51
C ASN A 50 -13.92 0.82 13.02
N LYS A 51 -14.41 1.55 12.01
CA LYS A 51 -15.69 1.27 11.31
C LYS A 51 -15.62 0.06 10.37
N CYS A 52 -14.41 -0.33 9.94
CA CYS A 52 -14.14 -1.49 9.11
C CYS A 52 -13.60 -2.67 9.96
N LEU A 53 -12.74 -2.37 10.93
CA LEU A 53 -12.09 -3.36 11.80
C LEU A 53 -13.07 -4.07 12.77
N ASN A 54 -14.34 -3.66 12.83
CA ASN A 54 -15.41 -4.42 13.51
C ASN A 54 -15.91 -5.65 12.72
N CYS A 55 -15.40 -5.84 11.49
CA CYS A 55 -15.66 -7.01 10.65
C CYS A 55 -14.40 -7.52 9.93
N HIS A 56 -13.51 -6.61 9.54
CA HIS A 56 -12.28 -6.88 8.80
C HIS A 56 -11.07 -7.10 9.73
N ASP A 57 -11.30 -7.60 10.95
CA ASP A 57 -10.29 -8.00 11.94
C ASP A 57 -10.83 -9.14 12.82
N ALA A 58 -9.99 -9.72 13.68
CA ALA A 58 -10.29 -10.80 14.63
C ALA A 58 -10.82 -12.13 14.04
N TYR A 59 -10.70 -12.34 12.73
CA TYR A 59 -10.90 -13.63 12.05
C TYR A 59 -9.55 -14.27 11.64
N ASP A 60 -9.57 -15.29 10.76
CA ASP A 60 -8.41 -16.12 10.39
C ASP A 60 -7.12 -15.29 10.16
N PRO A 61 -6.06 -15.48 10.99
CA PRO A 61 -4.87 -14.65 10.95
C PRO A 61 -4.08 -14.72 9.63
N LYS A 62 -4.28 -15.75 8.78
CA LYS A 62 -3.67 -15.83 7.45
C LYS A 62 -4.19 -14.76 6.49
N VAL A 63 -5.46 -14.35 6.63
CA VAL A 63 -6.15 -13.42 5.72
C VAL A 63 -6.71 -12.18 6.41
N ASN A 64 -6.49 -12.01 7.71
CA ASN A 64 -6.95 -10.87 8.50
C ASN A 64 -6.44 -9.54 7.92
N ILE A 65 -7.35 -8.79 7.29
CA ILE A 65 -7.06 -7.49 6.65
C ILE A 65 -6.52 -6.48 7.67
N GLY A 66 -7.16 -6.36 8.83
CA GLY A 66 -6.81 -5.40 9.87
C GLY A 66 -5.41 -5.60 10.44
N ALA A 67 -5.00 -6.83 10.71
CA ALA A 67 -3.67 -7.17 11.20
C ALA A 67 -2.58 -6.86 10.15
N HIS A 68 -2.80 -7.22 8.87
CA HIS A 68 -1.87 -6.90 7.80
C HIS A 68 -1.75 -5.38 7.57
N TRP A 69 -2.89 -4.67 7.56
CA TRP A 69 -2.93 -3.21 7.44
C TRP A 69 -2.24 -2.51 8.62
N ARG A 70 -2.53 -2.84 9.89
CA ARG A 70 -1.86 -2.20 11.06
C ARG A 70 -0.33 -2.37 11.05
N GLY A 71 0.16 -3.49 10.53
CA GLY A 71 1.59 -3.77 10.37
C GLY A 71 2.24 -3.07 9.17
N SER A 72 1.45 -2.38 8.33
CA SER A 72 1.91 -1.77 7.08
C SER A 72 2.39 -0.33 7.25
N MET A 73 3.30 0.11 6.38
CA MET A 73 3.70 1.52 6.32
C MET A 73 2.56 2.45 5.90
N MET A 74 1.58 1.94 5.15
CA MET A 74 0.41 2.74 4.76
C MET A 74 -0.42 3.17 5.98
N SER A 75 -0.62 2.28 6.97
CA SER A 75 -1.31 2.62 8.24
C SER A 75 -0.51 3.54 9.18
N GLN A 76 0.81 3.65 8.95
CA GLN A 76 1.75 4.41 9.78
C GLN A 76 2.38 5.59 9.03
N ALA A 77 1.85 5.98 7.87
CA ALA A 77 2.46 6.98 6.99
C ALA A 77 2.60 8.37 7.66
N MET A 78 1.69 8.70 8.58
CA MET A 78 1.71 9.92 9.41
C MET A 78 2.40 9.72 10.78
N ARG A 79 2.91 8.51 11.07
CA ARG A 79 3.70 8.19 12.28
C ARG A 79 5.18 7.93 12.00
N ASP A 80 5.61 7.92 10.74
CA ASP A 80 7.01 7.71 10.32
C ASP A 80 7.91 8.89 10.77
N PRO A 81 8.92 8.65 11.65
CA PRO A 81 9.85 9.69 12.12
C PRO A 81 10.75 10.31 11.04
N ILE A 82 11.17 9.51 10.04
CA ILE A 82 11.97 10.04 8.93
C ILE A 82 11.10 10.92 8.06
N PHE A 83 9.88 10.49 7.72
CA PHE A 83 8.92 11.34 7.01
C PHE A 83 8.71 12.69 7.71
N LEU A 84 8.50 12.71 9.03
CA LEU A 84 8.28 13.96 9.76
C LEU A 84 9.50 14.89 9.79
N ALA A 85 10.72 14.35 9.84
CA ALA A 85 11.94 15.13 9.68
C ALA A 85 12.11 15.65 8.24
N THR A 86 11.94 14.79 7.24
CA THR A 86 11.94 15.13 5.80
C THR A 86 10.89 16.19 5.45
N PHE A 87 9.68 16.10 6.00
CA PHE A 87 8.60 17.07 5.90
C PHE A 87 8.98 18.42 6.50
N THR A 88 9.66 18.42 7.65
CA THR A 88 10.19 19.65 8.28
C THR A 88 11.21 20.35 7.37
N VAL A 89 12.06 19.60 6.67
CA VAL A 89 13.01 20.16 5.67
C VAL A 89 12.28 20.62 4.41
N ALA A 90 11.37 19.83 3.82
CA ALA A 90 10.62 20.23 2.61
C ALA A 90 9.80 21.54 2.80
N LEU A 91 9.30 21.77 4.02
CA LEU A 91 8.67 23.04 4.40
C LEU A 91 9.67 24.22 4.45
N GLN A 92 10.90 24.00 4.92
CA GLN A 92 12.00 24.99 4.90
C GLN A 92 12.50 25.26 3.47
N ASP A 93 12.62 24.22 2.65
CA ASP A 93 13.01 24.26 1.24
C ASP A 93 12.04 25.12 0.42
N SER A 94 10.73 24.88 0.56
CA SER A 94 9.71 25.65 -0.16
C SER A 94 9.71 27.12 0.28
N ILE A 95 9.91 27.42 1.57
CA ILE A 95 10.08 28.81 2.03
C ILE A 95 11.33 29.44 1.39
N TRP A 96 12.47 28.75 1.36
CA TRP A 96 13.71 29.26 0.75
C TRP A 96 13.60 29.51 -0.76
N ALA A 97 12.84 28.68 -1.48
CA ALA A 97 12.69 28.81 -2.93
C ALA A 97 11.61 29.82 -3.36
N LEU A 98 10.54 29.96 -2.58
CA LEU A 98 9.28 30.58 -3.04
C LEU A 98 8.68 31.60 -2.06
N GLY A 99 9.16 31.68 -0.82
CA GLY A 99 8.50 32.46 0.22
C GLY A 99 7.12 31.91 0.58
N ASN A 100 6.93 30.57 0.56
CA ASN A 100 5.78 29.90 1.17
C ASN A 100 6.09 28.43 1.53
N ALA A 101 5.43 27.89 2.55
CA ALA A 101 5.66 26.52 3.03
C ALA A 101 4.79 25.46 2.30
N ASN A 102 4.56 25.62 0.99
CA ASN A 102 3.50 24.86 0.30
C ASN A 102 3.85 23.40 -0.02
N ALA A 103 5.13 22.98 0.05
CA ALA A 103 5.48 21.56 -0.14
C ALA A 103 4.80 20.63 0.87
N GLY A 104 4.41 21.15 2.05
CA GLY A 104 3.69 20.38 3.06
C GLY A 104 2.33 19.84 2.60
N ASP A 105 1.62 20.56 1.74
CA ASP A 105 0.35 20.07 1.17
C ASP A 105 0.55 18.86 0.26
N LEU A 106 1.68 18.78 -0.44
CA LEU A 106 2.02 17.61 -1.28
C LEU A 106 2.33 16.38 -0.42
N CYS A 107 3.05 16.59 0.69
CA CYS A 107 3.33 15.54 1.67
C CYS A 107 2.05 15.03 2.35
N LEU A 108 1.23 15.94 2.89
CA LEU A 108 0.02 15.59 3.64
C LEU A 108 -1.06 14.94 2.75
N ARG A 109 -1.19 15.35 1.48
CA ARG A 109 -2.08 14.72 0.49
C ARG A 109 -1.90 13.20 0.41
N CYS A 110 -0.67 12.71 0.47
CA CYS A 110 -0.36 11.27 0.38
C CYS A 110 -0.22 10.59 1.76
N HIS A 111 0.38 11.26 2.74
CA HIS A 111 0.65 10.66 4.06
C HIS A 111 -0.54 10.72 5.03
N THR A 112 -1.51 11.61 4.83
CA THR A 112 -2.75 11.67 5.61
C THR A 112 -3.93 12.15 4.75
N PRO A 113 -4.47 11.29 3.85
CA PRO A 113 -5.52 11.69 2.92
C PRO A 113 -6.79 12.23 3.58
N ASP A 114 -7.22 11.72 4.74
CA ASP A 114 -8.37 12.28 5.49
C ASP A 114 -8.08 13.71 5.98
N GLY A 115 -6.91 13.93 6.58
CA GLY A 115 -6.49 15.25 7.07
C GLY A 115 -6.42 16.27 5.95
N TRP A 116 -5.87 15.88 4.80
CA TRP A 116 -5.82 16.72 3.62
C TRP A 116 -7.21 16.98 3.02
N LEU A 117 -8.03 15.95 2.79
CA LEU A 117 -9.40 16.09 2.25
C LEU A 117 -10.30 16.95 3.15
N ALA A 118 -10.14 16.87 4.47
CA ALA A 118 -10.88 17.66 5.43
C ALA A 118 -10.31 19.08 5.66
N GLY A 119 -9.26 19.49 4.94
CA GLY A 119 -8.65 20.82 5.04
C GLY A 119 -7.76 21.05 6.25
N ARG A 120 -7.38 20.00 6.99
CA ARG A 120 -6.45 20.07 8.14
C ARG A 120 -4.98 20.20 7.72
N SER A 121 -4.71 20.25 6.41
CA SER A 121 -3.43 20.67 5.83
C SER A 121 -3.32 22.20 5.61
N ASP A 122 -4.30 23.01 6.01
CA ASP A 122 -4.15 24.47 6.07
C ASP A 122 -4.17 24.92 7.55
N PRO A 123 -3.04 25.34 8.14
CA PRO A 123 -1.71 25.50 7.53
C PRO A 123 -0.92 24.20 7.27
N PRO A 124 -0.02 24.18 6.26
CA PRO A 124 0.67 22.97 5.78
C PRO A 124 1.74 22.36 6.70
N ASN A 125 1.87 22.80 7.96
CA ASN A 125 2.72 22.16 8.97
C ASN A 125 2.04 20.99 9.71
N GLY A 126 0.80 20.63 9.36
CA GLY A 126 0.02 19.59 10.04
C GLY A 126 -0.36 19.96 11.48
N SER A 127 -0.28 21.24 11.86
CA SER A 127 -0.55 21.66 13.25
C SER A 127 -2.02 21.49 13.67
N LEU A 128 -2.94 21.30 12.71
CA LEU A 128 -4.36 21.02 12.91
C LEU A 128 -4.76 19.53 12.77
N LEU A 129 -3.80 18.61 12.61
CA LEU A 129 -4.12 17.19 12.55
C LEU A 129 -4.76 16.67 13.86
N THR A 130 -5.62 15.67 13.72
CA THR A 130 -6.59 15.14 14.69
C THR A 130 -6.54 13.61 14.72
N SER A 131 -7.56 12.93 15.25
CA SER A 131 -7.48 11.49 15.55
C SER A 131 -7.29 10.59 14.34
N GLY A 132 -8.14 10.70 13.31
CA GLY A 132 -8.07 9.81 12.13
C GLY A 132 -6.81 10.03 11.29
N ASP A 133 -6.25 11.24 11.34
CA ASP A 133 -5.14 11.67 10.50
C ASP A 133 -3.86 10.85 10.71
N PHE A 134 -3.66 10.32 11.92
CA PHE A 134 -2.49 9.51 12.25
C PHE A 134 -2.54 8.10 11.68
N ASP A 135 -3.71 7.62 11.25
CA ASP A 135 -3.89 6.29 10.65
C ASP A 135 -3.48 6.22 9.16
N GLY A 136 -2.86 7.28 8.65
CA GLY A 136 -2.21 7.33 7.35
C GLY A 136 -3.18 7.11 6.20
N VAL A 137 -2.85 6.17 5.31
CA VAL A 137 -3.74 5.71 4.25
C VAL A 137 -4.71 4.68 4.84
N THR A 138 -5.93 5.14 5.11
CA THR A 138 -6.99 4.34 5.73
C THR A 138 -7.67 3.40 4.75
N CYS A 139 -8.38 2.39 5.26
CA CYS A 139 -9.26 1.54 4.46
C CYS A 139 -10.25 2.35 3.62
N ASP A 140 -10.82 3.42 4.19
CA ASP A 140 -11.81 4.25 3.51
C ASP A 140 -11.19 5.15 2.42
N SER A 141 -9.93 5.56 2.60
CA SER A 141 -9.15 6.25 1.56
C SER A 141 -9.02 5.39 0.30
N CYS A 142 -8.71 4.09 0.44
CA CYS A 142 -8.65 3.19 -0.69
C CYS A 142 -10.05 2.89 -1.25
N HIS A 143 -10.97 2.43 -0.40
CA HIS A 143 -12.27 1.92 -0.83
C HIS A 143 -13.29 2.99 -1.26
N ARG A 144 -12.99 4.29 -1.16
CA ARG A 144 -13.80 5.35 -1.78
C ARG A 144 -13.13 6.03 -2.96
N MET A 145 -11.96 5.54 -3.38
CA MET A 145 -11.30 6.02 -4.57
C MET A 145 -12.09 5.61 -5.83
N VAL A 146 -12.39 6.61 -6.65
CA VAL A 146 -13.08 6.50 -7.94
C VAL A 146 -12.04 6.37 -9.04
N ASP A 147 -12.33 5.56 -10.06
CA ASP A 147 -11.52 5.49 -11.27
C ASP A 147 -11.71 6.77 -12.10
N PRO A 148 -10.68 7.63 -12.30
CA PRO A 148 -10.83 8.82 -13.14
C PRO A 148 -11.06 8.51 -14.63
N TYR A 149 -10.97 7.24 -15.02
CA TYR A 149 -11.13 6.75 -16.39
C TYR A 149 -12.20 5.65 -16.49
N PHE A 150 -13.14 5.61 -15.53
CA PHE A 150 -14.18 4.58 -15.39
C PHE A 150 -14.93 4.25 -16.70
N GLU A 151 -15.19 5.22 -17.58
CA GLU A 151 -15.78 4.98 -18.91
C GLU A 151 -14.89 4.11 -19.81
N GLN A 152 -13.57 4.34 -19.80
CA GLN A 152 -12.57 3.57 -20.57
C GLN A 152 -12.35 2.17 -19.95
N THR A 153 -12.39 2.06 -18.63
CA THR A 153 -12.27 0.78 -17.90
C THR A 153 -13.52 -0.07 -18.10
N PHE A 154 -14.71 0.54 -18.11
CA PHE A 154 -15.98 -0.14 -18.41
C PHE A 154 -16.05 -0.60 -19.87
N ALA A 155 -15.66 0.26 -20.82
CA ALA A 155 -15.58 -0.09 -22.25
C ALA A 155 -14.40 -1.03 -22.59
N GLY A 156 -13.54 -1.35 -21.62
CA GLY A 156 -12.35 -2.18 -21.80
C GLY A 156 -11.31 -1.60 -22.76
N THR A 157 -11.30 -0.28 -22.97
CA THR A 157 -10.28 0.41 -23.78
C THR A 157 -9.04 0.80 -22.96
N ARG A 158 -9.13 0.81 -21.62
CA ARG A 158 -7.99 1.06 -20.73
C ARG A 158 -7.13 -0.18 -20.43
N GLU A 159 -7.77 -1.32 -20.14
CA GLU A 159 -7.08 -2.58 -19.78
C GLU A 159 -7.70 -3.84 -20.43
N GLY A 160 -8.51 -3.67 -21.47
CA GLY A 160 -9.05 -4.80 -22.26
C GLY A 160 -10.42 -5.31 -21.82
N ASN A 161 -11.05 -6.07 -22.72
CA ASN A 161 -12.33 -6.77 -22.53
C ASN A 161 -12.12 -8.29 -22.37
N ASP A 162 -11.06 -8.71 -21.68
CA ASP A 162 -10.89 -10.12 -21.30
C ASP A 162 -11.53 -10.37 -19.92
N TRP A 163 -12.85 -10.59 -19.95
CA TRP A 163 -13.67 -10.81 -18.77
C TRP A 163 -13.22 -12.06 -18.00
N LEU A 164 -13.07 -13.20 -18.69
CA LEU A 164 -12.81 -14.49 -18.05
C LEU A 164 -11.34 -14.70 -17.70
N GLY A 165 -10.39 -14.15 -18.46
CA GLY A 165 -8.95 -14.30 -18.21
C GLY A 165 -8.40 -13.21 -17.29
N TYR A 166 -8.28 -11.99 -17.81
CA TYR A 166 -7.68 -10.85 -17.11
C TYR A 166 -8.50 -10.37 -15.90
N TRP A 167 -9.81 -10.17 -16.05
CA TRP A 167 -10.66 -9.62 -14.98
C TRP A 167 -11.19 -10.68 -14.01
N ASP A 168 -11.21 -11.96 -14.41
CA ASP A 168 -11.84 -13.08 -13.69
C ASP A 168 -13.31 -12.76 -13.30
N GLU A 169 -14.16 -12.55 -14.32
CA GLU A 169 -15.58 -12.21 -14.21
C GLU A 169 -16.44 -13.19 -15.02
N THR A 170 -17.25 -14.03 -14.35
CA THR A 170 -18.07 -15.05 -15.05
C THR A 170 -19.39 -14.53 -15.59
N ASN A 171 -20.01 -13.54 -14.92
CA ASN A 171 -21.38 -13.08 -15.15
C ASN A 171 -22.46 -14.17 -15.00
N LEU A 172 -22.17 -15.24 -14.24
CA LEU A 172 -23.07 -16.39 -14.07
C LEU A 172 -23.85 -16.36 -12.74
N THR A 173 -23.60 -15.39 -11.86
CA THR A 173 -24.23 -15.31 -10.54
C THR A 173 -25.49 -14.43 -10.52
N ALA A 174 -26.16 -14.38 -9.36
CA ALA A 174 -27.23 -13.42 -9.08
C ALA A 174 -26.74 -11.95 -8.96
N ARG A 175 -25.43 -11.69 -9.03
CA ARG A 175 -24.81 -10.35 -9.04
C ARG A 175 -23.75 -10.25 -10.17
N PRO A 176 -24.16 -10.28 -11.46
CA PRO A 176 -23.22 -10.31 -12.59
C PRO A 176 -22.29 -9.08 -12.62
N SER A 177 -20.99 -9.32 -12.82
CA SER A 177 -19.97 -8.25 -12.83
C SER A 177 -20.26 -7.11 -13.82
N ALA A 178 -20.89 -7.39 -14.97
CA ALA A 178 -21.28 -6.40 -15.96
C ALA A 178 -22.33 -5.41 -15.42
N THR A 179 -23.35 -5.93 -14.73
CA THR A 179 -24.42 -5.14 -14.14
C THR A 179 -23.89 -4.32 -12.97
N GLU A 180 -23.06 -4.95 -12.13
CA GLU A 180 -22.45 -4.30 -10.98
C GLU A 180 -21.43 -3.21 -11.40
N ALA A 181 -20.62 -3.45 -12.42
CA ALA A 181 -19.72 -2.45 -13.01
C ALA A 181 -20.47 -1.31 -13.68
N GLN A 182 -21.62 -1.58 -14.34
CA GLN A 182 -22.48 -0.54 -14.91
C GLN A 182 -23.13 0.33 -13.80
N THR A 183 -23.46 -0.25 -12.65
CA THR A 183 -23.91 0.51 -11.46
C THR A 183 -22.80 1.44 -10.95
N THR A 184 -21.58 0.93 -10.76
CA THR A 184 -20.42 1.72 -10.34
C THR A 184 -20.09 2.84 -11.33
N ARG A 185 -20.09 2.55 -12.65
CA ARG A 185 -19.92 3.54 -13.71
C ARG A 185 -20.92 4.70 -13.60
N LEU A 186 -22.19 4.42 -13.30
CA LEU A 186 -23.21 5.46 -13.12
C LEU A 186 -23.02 6.25 -11.82
N ALA A 187 -22.61 5.60 -10.73
CA ALA A 187 -22.28 6.28 -9.47
C ALA A 187 -21.05 7.21 -9.61
N ASP A 188 -20.04 6.77 -10.37
CA ASP A 188 -18.78 7.48 -10.59
C ASP A 188 -18.96 8.76 -11.43
N ARG A 189 -19.90 8.78 -12.40
CA ARG A 189 -20.33 10.03 -13.10
C ARG A 189 -20.72 11.13 -12.10
N VAL A 190 -21.48 10.77 -11.06
CA VAL A 190 -21.93 11.72 -10.03
C VAL A 190 -20.75 12.24 -9.20
N GLN A 191 -19.68 11.45 -9.02
CA GLN A 191 -18.49 11.87 -8.28
C GLN A 191 -17.56 12.77 -9.10
N VAL A 192 -17.42 12.53 -10.42
CA VAL A 192 -16.53 13.35 -11.27
C VAL A 192 -17.16 14.65 -11.75
N GLY A 193 -18.49 14.73 -11.85
CA GLY A 193 -19.21 15.92 -12.36
C GLY A 193 -18.87 17.25 -11.66
N PRO A 194 -18.71 17.30 -10.32
CA PRO A 194 -18.30 18.52 -9.61
C PRO A 194 -16.82 18.92 -9.77
N LEU A 195 -15.98 18.10 -10.42
CA LEU A 195 -14.55 18.38 -10.54
C LEU A 195 -14.28 19.43 -11.62
N THR A 196 -13.51 20.47 -11.25
CA THR A 196 -13.11 21.55 -12.14
C THR A 196 -11.59 21.61 -12.32
N PHE A 197 -11.15 22.31 -13.36
CA PHE A 197 -9.81 22.91 -13.44
C PHE A 197 -9.65 24.05 -12.41
N PHE A 198 -8.42 24.51 -12.19
CA PHE A 198 -8.12 25.69 -11.36
C PHE A 198 -8.84 26.96 -11.85
N ASN A 199 -9.05 27.09 -13.17
CA ASN A 199 -9.82 28.17 -13.76
C ASN A 199 -11.34 28.10 -13.54
N GLY A 200 -11.87 27.05 -12.91
CA GLY A 200 -13.30 26.87 -12.60
C GLY A 200 -14.15 26.22 -13.68
N LYS A 201 -13.61 25.89 -14.86
CA LYS A 201 -14.33 25.09 -15.88
C LYS A 201 -14.38 23.61 -15.47
N PRO A 202 -15.41 22.84 -15.89
CA PRO A 202 -15.48 21.39 -15.66
C PRO A 202 -14.24 20.66 -16.18
N PHE A 203 -13.74 19.70 -15.41
CA PHE A 203 -12.59 18.86 -15.78
C PHE A 203 -12.98 17.70 -16.71
N TYR A 204 -14.23 17.26 -16.63
CA TYR A 204 -14.83 16.21 -17.46
C TYR A 204 -15.84 16.79 -18.45
N ASP A 205 -15.90 16.23 -19.65
CA ASP A 205 -16.96 16.54 -20.59
C ASP A 205 -18.28 15.92 -20.14
N THR A 206 -19.32 16.73 -20.01
CA THR A 206 -20.63 16.31 -19.45
C THR A 206 -21.46 15.38 -20.35
N SER A 207 -21.04 15.14 -21.60
CA SER A 207 -21.74 14.25 -22.53
C SER A 207 -21.12 12.84 -22.58
N SER A 208 -19.79 12.78 -22.59
CA SER A 208 -18.98 11.55 -22.73
C SER A 208 -18.43 11.05 -21.39
N TRP A 209 -18.37 11.91 -20.37
CA TRP A 209 -17.80 11.65 -19.05
C TRP A 209 -16.31 11.25 -19.07
N LEU A 210 -15.59 11.71 -20.09
CA LEU A 210 -14.13 11.62 -20.20
C LEU A 210 -13.45 12.92 -19.74
N PRO A 211 -12.20 12.87 -19.25
CA PRO A 211 -11.39 14.07 -19.01
C PRO A 211 -11.25 14.93 -20.26
N VAL A 212 -11.40 16.25 -20.12
CA VAL A 212 -11.37 17.21 -21.25
C VAL A 212 -9.99 17.26 -21.92
N ILE A 213 -8.90 17.04 -21.16
CA ILE A 213 -7.55 16.95 -21.72
C ILE A 213 -7.17 15.48 -21.95
N ALA A 214 -7.28 15.04 -23.20
CA ALA A 214 -6.94 13.65 -23.60
C ALA A 214 -5.47 13.26 -23.36
N ALA A 215 -4.57 14.24 -23.15
CA ALA A 215 -3.17 13.98 -22.77
C ALA A 215 -3.01 13.57 -21.29
N TRP A 216 -3.95 13.94 -20.41
CA TRP A 216 -3.98 13.48 -19.01
C TRP A 216 -4.54 12.05 -18.96
N ASN A 217 -3.71 11.08 -19.34
CA ASN A 217 -4.06 9.67 -19.49
C ASN A 217 -3.77 8.80 -18.25
N GLU A 218 -2.98 9.30 -17.30
CA GLU A 218 -2.55 8.60 -16.10
C GLU A 218 -2.44 9.56 -14.90
N ASN A 219 -3.12 9.19 -13.81
CA ASN A 219 -3.13 9.96 -12.56
C ASN A 219 -2.11 9.39 -11.56
N GLY A 220 -1.37 10.28 -10.92
CA GLY A 220 -0.33 9.97 -9.92
C GLY A 220 -0.19 11.11 -8.92
N SER A 221 0.82 11.10 -8.05
CA SER A 221 1.13 12.20 -7.13
C SER A 221 -0.05 12.62 -6.22
N GLY A 222 -0.89 11.67 -5.81
CA GLY A 222 -2.10 11.94 -5.02
C GLY A 222 -3.24 12.60 -5.82
N GLN A 223 -3.27 12.45 -7.15
CA GLN A 223 -4.41 12.81 -8.01
C GLN A 223 -5.55 11.79 -7.89
N PHE A 224 -6.01 11.51 -6.67
CA PHE A 224 -7.17 10.67 -6.40
C PHE A 224 -8.48 11.42 -6.65
N VAL A 225 -9.47 10.72 -7.20
CA VAL A 225 -10.88 11.14 -7.09
C VAL A 225 -11.49 10.34 -5.94
N MET A 226 -12.15 11.00 -5.00
CA MET A 226 -12.77 10.37 -3.84
C MET A 226 -14.29 10.56 -3.87
N SER A 227 -15.03 9.49 -3.58
CA SER A 227 -16.49 9.51 -3.53
C SER A 227 -16.99 10.20 -2.25
N ALA A 228 -17.85 11.21 -2.41
CA ALA A 228 -18.56 11.84 -1.28
C ALA A 228 -19.60 10.90 -0.66
N ILE A 229 -20.07 9.90 -1.41
CA ILE A 229 -20.94 8.81 -0.94
C ILE A 229 -20.08 7.77 -0.18
N ASN A 230 -20.66 7.13 0.83
CA ASN A 230 -19.96 6.20 1.72
C ASN A 230 -19.83 4.75 1.18
N ASP A 231 -20.29 4.48 -0.03
CA ASP A 231 -20.32 3.14 -0.62
C ASP A 231 -18.92 2.65 -0.99
N LYS A 232 -18.55 1.46 -0.48
CA LYS A 232 -17.20 0.91 -0.61
C LYS A 232 -17.00 0.24 -1.97
N ARG A 233 -16.04 0.72 -2.75
CA ARG A 233 -15.58 0.12 -4.02
C ARG A 233 -14.62 -1.03 -3.72
N ALA A 234 -14.82 -2.17 -4.39
CA ALA A 234 -14.01 -3.37 -4.15
C ALA A 234 -13.95 -4.31 -5.36
N SER A 235 -12.99 -5.23 -5.32
CA SER A 235 -12.63 -6.18 -6.38
C SER A 235 -13.60 -7.36 -6.60
N PHE A 236 -14.77 -7.37 -5.95
CA PHE A 236 -15.70 -8.50 -5.95
C PHE A 236 -17.17 -8.08 -6.02
N ALA A 237 -17.89 -8.62 -7.01
CA ALA A 237 -19.33 -8.44 -7.22
C ALA A 237 -20.18 -9.40 -6.36
N ASP A 238 -19.72 -10.62 -6.10
CA ASP A 238 -20.42 -11.64 -5.27
C ASP A 238 -20.11 -11.53 -3.76
N THR A 239 -20.18 -10.32 -3.20
CA THR A 239 -19.99 -10.08 -1.76
C THR A 239 -21.29 -10.30 -0.94
N ASN A 240 -21.18 -10.42 0.39
CA ASN A 240 -22.31 -10.54 1.34
C ASN A 240 -22.21 -9.49 2.48
N GLU A 241 -21.99 -8.25 2.05
CA GLU A 241 -21.79 -7.05 2.84
C GLU A 241 -22.95 -6.69 3.79
N LYS A 242 -22.65 -5.83 4.77
CA LYS A 242 -23.64 -5.19 5.67
C LYS A 242 -23.52 -3.64 5.65
N HIS A 243 -22.91 -3.12 4.59
CA HIS A 243 -22.76 -1.69 4.26
C HIS A 243 -22.95 -1.51 2.75
N GLY A 244 -23.12 -0.27 2.27
CA GLY A 244 -23.18 0.01 0.83
C GLY A 244 -21.86 -0.34 0.12
N ARG A 245 -21.96 -0.86 -1.11
CA ARG A 245 -20.80 -1.30 -1.92
C ARG A 245 -20.99 -1.02 -3.41
N LEU A 246 -19.88 -1.09 -4.15
CA LEU A 246 -19.80 -0.98 -5.60
C LEU A 246 -18.72 -1.93 -6.15
N TYR A 247 -19.02 -2.72 -7.19
CA TYR A 247 -17.99 -3.52 -7.85
C TYR A 247 -17.07 -2.64 -8.70
N SER A 248 -15.76 -2.69 -8.47
CA SER A 248 -14.81 -1.79 -9.11
C SER A 248 -13.63 -2.54 -9.70
N ARG A 249 -13.62 -2.67 -11.04
CA ARG A 249 -12.44 -3.12 -11.81
C ARG A 249 -11.18 -2.33 -11.49
N TYR A 250 -11.30 -1.05 -11.12
CA TYR A 250 -10.16 -0.24 -10.71
C TYR A 250 -9.45 -0.81 -9.48
N HIS A 251 -10.14 -1.51 -8.58
CA HIS A 251 -9.51 -2.20 -7.45
C HIS A 251 -8.78 -3.50 -7.84
N LYS A 252 -8.93 -3.96 -9.10
CA LYS A 252 -8.13 -5.02 -9.76
C LYS A 252 -7.14 -4.47 -10.82
N SER A 253 -7.11 -3.14 -11.01
CA SER A 253 -6.37 -2.44 -12.07
C SER A 253 -4.93 -2.18 -11.68
N ARG A 254 -4.00 -2.21 -12.65
CA ARG A 254 -2.61 -1.79 -12.39
C ARG A 254 -2.54 -0.31 -11.98
N TYR A 255 -3.47 0.52 -12.47
CA TYR A 255 -3.50 1.96 -12.26
C TYR A 255 -3.88 2.39 -10.82
N MET A 256 -4.37 1.50 -9.96
CA MET A 256 -4.76 1.87 -8.59
C MET A 256 -3.58 2.30 -7.73
N CYS A 257 -2.45 1.58 -7.81
CA CYS A 257 -1.25 1.92 -7.04
C CYS A 257 -0.51 3.14 -7.60
N GLY A 258 -0.62 3.39 -8.91
CA GLY A 258 0.01 4.53 -9.59
C GLY A 258 -0.39 5.90 -9.06
N VAL A 259 -1.59 6.01 -8.48
CA VAL A 259 -2.10 7.24 -7.85
C VAL A 259 -1.15 7.76 -6.77
N CYS A 260 -0.53 6.86 -6.01
CA CYS A 260 0.44 7.19 -4.96
C CYS A 260 1.89 6.94 -5.40
N HIS A 261 2.15 5.92 -6.22
CA HIS A 261 3.50 5.43 -6.56
C HIS A 261 4.09 6.01 -7.87
N ASP A 262 3.66 7.21 -8.25
CA ASP A 262 4.33 8.05 -9.24
C ASP A 262 4.30 9.51 -8.76
N VAL A 263 5.33 9.92 -8.00
CA VAL A 263 5.33 11.16 -7.21
C VAL A 263 6.17 12.23 -7.89
N SER A 264 5.50 13.29 -8.35
CA SER A 264 6.06 14.39 -9.12
C SER A 264 5.87 15.74 -8.45
N ASN A 265 6.80 16.65 -8.69
CA ASN A 265 6.86 17.99 -8.11
C ASN A 265 5.95 18.95 -8.92
N SER A 266 4.69 19.06 -8.49
CA SER A 266 3.69 19.95 -9.10
C SER A 266 4.10 21.42 -9.02
N VAL A 267 4.78 21.81 -7.94
CA VAL A 267 5.21 23.18 -7.67
C VAL A 267 6.21 23.65 -8.72
N MET A 268 7.19 22.81 -9.10
CA MET A 268 8.07 23.07 -10.23
C MET A 268 7.32 23.11 -11.57
N ALA A 269 6.41 22.15 -11.81
CA ALA A 269 5.67 22.08 -13.07
C ALA A 269 4.75 23.30 -13.30
N ASN A 270 4.16 23.83 -12.23
CA ASN A 270 3.25 24.97 -12.26
C ASN A 270 3.95 26.32 -11.96
N LEU A 271 5.28 26.37 -11.78
CA LEU A 271 6.01 27.54 -11.25
C LEU A 271 5.74 28.85 -12.00
N ALA A 272 5.66 28.79 -13.34
CA ALA A 272 5.35 29.94 -14.20
C ALA A 272 3.95 30.56 -13.98
N PHE A 273 3.09 29.88 -13.20
CA PHE A 273 1.71 30.24 -12.93
C PHE A 273 1.46 30.67 -11.47
N ALA A 274 2.50 30.85 -10.63
CA ALA A 274 2.40 31.14 -9.19
C ALA A 274 1.40 32.28 -8.82
N SER A 275 1.31 33.31 -9.65
CA SER A 275 0.44 34.49 -9.49
C SER A 275 -0.96 34.34 -10.10
N THR A 276 -1.31 33.18 -10.65
CA THR A 276 -2.62 32.93 -11.28
C THR A 276 -3.71 32.88 -10.21
N PRO A 277 -4.80 33.65 -10.32
CA PRO A 277 -5.94 33.52 -9.42
C PRO A 277 -6.82 32.32 -9.80
N PRO A 278 -7.44 31.62 -8.83
CA PRO A 278 -8.44 30.59 -9.11
C PRO A 278 -9.66 31.20 -9.83
N GLY A 279 -10.41 30.37 -10.57
CA GLY A 279 -11.66 30.78 -11.21
C GLY A 279 -11.50 31.71 -12.42
N ASN A 280 -10.29 31.92 -12.96
CA ASN A 280 -10.02 32.89 -14.03
C ASN A 280 -10.58 32.53 -15.43
N GLY A 281 -11.34 31.43 -15.55
CA GLY A 281 -11.96 30.95 -16.79
C GLY A 281 -11.03 30.58 -17.95
N THR A 282 -9.71 30.66 -17.80
CA THR A 282 -8.75 30.66 -18.93
C THR A 282 -7.53 29.76 -18.73
N THR A 283 -6.84 29.80 -17.58
CA THR A 283 -5.58 29.07 -17.38
C THR A 283 -5.81 27.61 -17.02
N VAL A 284 -5.31 26.67 -17.82
CA VAL A 284 -5.19 25.25 -17.44
C VAL A 284 -3.76 25.01 -17.00
N LEU A 285 -3.54 24.48 -15.79
CA LEU A 285 -2.17 24.33 -15.26
C LEU A 285 -1.43 23.16 -15.95
N PRO A 286 -0.09 23.17 -16.06
CA PRO A 286 0.68 22.07 -16.64
C PRO A 286 0.38 20.69 -16.02
N THR A 287 0.18 20.64 -14.71
CA THR A 287 -0.27 19.45 -13.93
C THR A 287 -1.70 18.99 -14.20
N GLU A 288 -2.53 19.85 -14.80
CA GLU A 288 -3.89 19.54 -15.25
C GLU A 288 -3.95 19.17 -16.74
N GLN A 289 -2.86 19.41 -17.48
CA GLN A 289 -2.73 19.04 -18.90
C GLN A 289 -1.95 17.74 -19.10
N ASN A 290 -1.00 17.43 -18.23
CA ASN A 290 -0.02 16.35 -18.40
C ASN A 290 -0.15 15.30 -17.26
N PRO A 291 0.09 14.01 -17.54
CA PRO A 291 0.08 12.97 -16.54
C PRO A 291 1.27 13.11 -15.58
N ALA A 292 1.16 12.53 -14.38
CA ALA A 292 2.16 12.70 -13.33
C ALA A 292 3.59 12.35 -13.77
N TYR A 293 3.76 11.33 -14.62
CA TYR A 293 5.07 10.87 -15.09
C TYR A 293 5.84 11.87 -15.96
N ALA A 294 5.18 12.89 -16.52
CA ALA A 294 5.73 13.76 -17.57
C ALA A 294 6.53 14.98 -17.04
N TYR A 295 6.55 15.24 -15.72
CA TYR A 295 7.26 16.37 -15.10
C TYR A 295 8.17 15.94 -13.94
N ALA A 296 9.04 16.85 -13.47
CA ALA A 296 10.11 16.59 -12.48
C ALA A 296 9.61 15.85 -11.23
N HIS A 297 10.45 15.00 -10.61
CA HIS A 297 9.95 13.97 -9.69
C HIS A 297 10.81 13.57 -8.51
N VAL A 298 10.13 12.87 -7.59
CA VAL A 298 10.65 12.20 -6.40
C VAL A 298 10.66 10.69 -6.60
N GLU A 299 9.56 10.10 -7.07
CA GLU A 299 9.37 8.65 -7.21
C GLU A 299 8.78 8.28 -8.58
N ARG A 300 9.22 7.15 -9.14
CA ARG A 300 8.81 6.66 -10.47
C ARG A 300 8.39 5.19 -10.50
N THR A 301 8.04 4.60 -9.35
CA THR A 301 7.81 3.15 -9.21
C THR A 301 6.75 2.61 -10.16
N PHE A 302 5.65 3.33 -10.40
CA PHE A 302 4.62 2.92 -11.35
C PHE A 302 5.04 3.11 -12.82
N SER A 303 5.69 4.22 -13.15
CA SER A 303 6.33 4.41 -14.45
C SER A 303 7.36 3.33 -14.79
N GLU A 304 8.20 2.94 -13.82
CA GLU A 304 9.12 1.82 -13.94
C GLU A 304 8.37 0.50 -14.17
N PHE A 305 7.29 0.27 -13.40
CA PHE A 305 6.43 -0.90 -13.56
C PHE A 305 5.87 -1.04 -14.97
N MET A 306 5.26 0.00 -15.54
CA MET A 306 4.79 -0.04 -16.94
C MET A 306 5.79 0.40 -18.00
N LEU A 307 7.07 0.34 -17.68
CA LEU A 307 8.16 0.13 -18.64
C LEU A 307 8.63 -1.34 -18.69
N SER A 308 8.27 -2.19 -17.72
CA SER A 308 8.59 -3.64 -17.69
C SER A 308 7.66 -4.51 -18.54
N ASP A 309 8.02 -5.79 -18.71
CA ASP A 309 7.12 -6.82 -19.26
C ASP A 309 5.80 -6.92 -18.50
N PHE A 310 5.84 -6.87 -17.17
CA PHE A 310 4.69 -7.08 -16.29
C PHE A 310 3.62 -5.98 -16.46
N GLY A 311 4.05 -4.77 -16.79
CA GLY A 311 3.12 -3.67 -17.09
C GLY A 311 2.46 -3.75 -18.47
N ASN A 312 2.82 -4.69 -19.35
CA ASN A 312 2.18 -4.86 -20.65
C ASN A 312 0.89 -5.68 -20.55
N GLY A 313 -0.25 -5.16 -21.03
CA GLY A 313 -1.45 -5.95 -21.33
C GLY A 313 -1.84 -6.97 -20.25
N ALA A 314 -1.71 -8.26 -20.57
CA ALA A 314 -2.05 -9.41 -19.73
C ALA A 314 -0.97 -9.80 -18.68
N GLY A 315 0.12 -9.05 -18.57
CA GLY A 315 1.24 -9.34 -17.68
C GLY A 315 2.24 -10.34 -18.25
N ALA A 316 3.15 -10.81 -17.39
CA ALA A 316 4.21 -11.75 -17.77
C ALA A 316 4.58 -12.69 -16.61
N PRO A 317 5.14 -13.89 -16.88
CA PRO A 317 5.55 -14.82 -15.82
C PRO A 317 6.70 -14.23 -14.99
N GLY A 318 6.67 -14.41 -13.67
CA GLY A 318 7.76 -13.99 -12.78
C GLY A 318 8.99 -14.91 -12.84
N SER A 319 9.92 -14.76 -11.89
CA SER A 319 11.15 -15.55 -11.78
C SER A 319 11.61 -15.65 -10.32
N GLY A 320 12.53 -16.58 -10.02
CA GLY A 320 12.92 -16.86 -8.63
C GLY A 320 11.72 -17.30 -7.79
N ALA A 321 11.54 -16.70 -6.61
CA ALA A 321 10.37 -16.91 -5.76
C ALA A 321 9.02 -16.53 -6.44
N PHE A 322 9.06 -15.71 -7.50
CA PHE A 322 7.88 -15.32 -8.29
C PHE A 322 7.65 -16.19 -9.55
N ALA A 323 8.38 -17.30 -9.74
CA ALA A 323 8.23 -18.16 -10.90
C ALA A 323 6.84 -18.87 -10.93
N PRO A 324 6.18 -19.04 -12.09
CA PRO A 324 4.80 -19.57 -12.19
C PRO A 324 4.54 -20.97 -11.59
N ASN A 325 5.56 -21.78 -11.41
CA ASN A 325 5.47 -23.07 -10.71
C ASN A 325 5.39 -22.90 -9.18
N VAL A 326 6.05 -21.86 -8.64
CA VAL A 326 6.10 -21.49 -7.22
C VAL A 326 4.93 -20.57 -6.88
N PHE A 327 4.92 -19.38 -7.47
CA PHE A 327 3.97 -18.31 -7.21
C PHE A 327 2.63 -18.56 -7.92
N LYS A 328 1.54 -18.09 -7.31
CA LYS A 328 0.18 -18.22 -7.83
C LYS A 328 -0.46 -16.84 -7.85
N THR A 329 -1.21 -16.58 -8.91
CA THR A 329 -2.04 -15.39 -9.09
C THR A 329 -3.33 -15.82 -9.75
N SER A 330 -4.38 -15.03 -9.62
CA SER A 330 -5.65 -15.22 -10.33
C SER A 330 -5.53 -15.12 -11.87
N ARG A 331 -4.38 -14.66 -12.40
CA ARG A 331 -4.11 -14.47 -13.82
C ARG A 331 -3.82 -15.78 -14.56
N PRO A 332 -4.20 -15.91 -15.85
CA PRO A 332 -3.84 -17.07 -16.68
C PRO A 332 -2.34 -17.37 -16.64
N GLY A 333 -1.98 -18.63 -16.35
CA GLY A 333 -0.59 -19.08 -16.30
C GLY A 333 0.24 -18.54 -15.12
N ASN A 334 -0.38 -18.01 -14.07
CA ASN A 334 0.27 -17.32 -12.94
C ASN A 334 1.16 -16.14 -13.41
N ALA A 335 0.65 -15.35 -14.36
CA ALA A 335 1.29 -14.12 -14.80
C ALA A 335 1.15 -13.00 -13.74
N ILE A 336 2.11 -12.09 -13.71
CA ILE A 336 2.08 -10.86 -12.91
C ILE A 336 1.77 -9.69 -13.87
N ALA A 337 0.69 -8.96 -13.59
CA ALA A 337 0.12 -7.91 -14.46
C ALA A 337 -0.11 -6.57 -13.73
N THR A 338 0.02 -6.55 -12.41
CA THR A 338 -0.28 -5.44 -11.50
C THR A 338 0.71 -5.38 -10.33
N CYS A 339 0.72 -4.26 -9.61
CA CYS A 339 1.46 -4.15 -8.34
C CYS A 339 0.85 -5.06 -7.26
N GLN A 340 -0.48 -5.21 -7.28
CA GLN A 340 -1.25 -6.00 -6.33
C GLN A 340 -0.93 -7.49 -6.40
N ASP A 341 -0.60 -8.05 -7.57
CA ASP A 341 -0.23 -9.48 -7.67
C ASP A 341 0.95 -9.84 -6.74
N CYS A 342 1.87 -8.89 -6.48
CA CYS A 342 3.02 -9.08 -5.57
C CYS A 342 2.85 -8.46 -4.17
N HIS A 343 2.16 -7.32 -4.05
CA HIS A 343 2.01 -6.56 -2.78
C HIS A 343 0.67 -6.76 -2.07
N MET A 344 -0.30 -7.38 -2.73
CA MET A 344 -1.58 -7.81 -2.17
C MET A 344 -1.97 -9.21 -2.67
N PRO A 345 -1.08 -10.22 -2.53
CA PRO A 345 -1.22 -11.50 -3.22
C PRO A 345 -2.52 -12.22 -2.86
N ASP A 346 -3.05 -12.99 -3.83
CA ASP A 346 -4.23 -13.84 -3.69
C ASP A 346 -4.00 -14.92 -2.61
N ALA A 347 -4.70 -14.84 -1.49
CA ALA A 347 -4.74 -15.86 -0.45
C ALA A 347 -6.11 -16.56 -0.39
N VAL A 348 -6.20 -17.69 0.32
CA VAL A 348 -7.48 -18.38 0.53
C VAL A 348 -8.11 -17.96 1.86
N GLY A 349 -9.36 -17.52 1.84
CA GLY A 349 -10.11 -17.18 3.05
C GLY A 349 -11.29 -16.22 2.84
N ALA A 350 -11.96 -15.87 3.93
CA ALA A 350 -13.04 -14.89 3.93
C ALA A 350 -12.50 -13.45 3.90
N GLY A 351 -13.29 -12.51 3.38
CA GLY A 351 -12.99 -11.07 3.45
C GLY A 351 -13.33 -10.41 4.78
N CYS A 352 -14.12 -11.06 5.65
CA CYS A 352 -14.48 -10.61 6.99
C CYS A 352 -14.98 -11.77 7.86
N ASP A 353 -15.23 -11.51 9.14
CA ASP A 353 -15.74 -12.44 10.15
C ASP A 353 -17.23 -12.83 10.05
N LYS A 354 -17.99 -12.31 9.07
CA LYS A 354 -19.47 -12.40 9.08
C LYS A 354 -20.01 -13.68 8.41
N PRO A 355 -21.07 -14.32 8.95
CA PRO A 355 -21.68 -15.53 8.37
C PRO A 355 -22.10 -15.34 6.91
N GLY A 356 -21.95 -16.41 6.12
CA GLY A 356 -22.24 -16.38 4.68
C GLY A 356 -21.30 -15.50 3.84
N THR A 357 -20.13 -15.11 4.36
CA THR A 357 -19.07 -14.47 3.56
C THR A 357 -18.35 -15.52 2.72
N PRO A 358 -18.28 -15.39 1.38
CA PRO A 358 -17.61 -16.37 0.55
C PRO A 358 -16.13 -16.55 0.92
N ILE A 359 -15.71 -17.80 1.12
CA ILE A 359 -14.30 -18.18 1.12
C ILE A 359 -13.77 -18.02 -0.30
N ARG A 360 -12.79 -17.14 -0.52
CA ARG A 360 -12.23 -16.88 -1.85
C ARG A 360 -10.97 -17.73 -2.05
N PRO A 361 -10.69 -18.26 -3.26
CA PRO A 361 -11.54 -18.21 -4.45
C PRO A 361 -12.65 -19.28 -4.47
N THR A 362 -12.61 -20.29 -3.61
CA THR A 362 -13.36 -21.56 -3.79
C THR A 362 -14.89 -21.45 -3.70
N GLY A 363 -15.42 -20.51 -2.91
CA GLY A 363 -16.85 -20.17 -2.82
C GLY A 363 -17.27 -18.98 -3.69
N SER A 364 -16.36 -18.46 -4.52
CA SER A 364 -16.58 -17.33 -5.43
C SER A 364 -17.06 -17.87 -6.78
N GLN A 365 -18.32 -17.64 -7.14
CA GLN A 365 -18.86 -18.07 -8.45
C GLN A 365 -18.69 -16.97 -9.52
N GLU A 366 -18.59 -15.71 -9.11
CA GLU A 366 -18.42 -14.58 -10.02
C GLU A 366 -16.93 -14.32 -10.33
N HIS A 367 -16.05 -14.61 -9.37
CA HIS A 367 -14.59 -14.47 -9.49
C HIS A 367 -13.85 -15.75 -9.02
N PRO A 368 -13.94 -16.87 -9.77
CA PRO A 368 -13.52 -18.20 -9.30
C PRO A 368 -12.00 -18.45 -9.27
N LYS A 369 -11.16 -17.47 -9.64
CA LYS A 369 -9.68 -17.56 -9.54
C LYS A 369 -9.12 -16.55 -8.55
N SER A 370 -9.83 -15.46 -8.32
CA SER A 370 -9.46 -14.35 -7.45
C SER A 370 -9.57 -14.75 -5.97
N GLY A 371 -8.43 -14.82 -5.29
CA GLY A 371 -8.37 -15.09 -3.85
C GLY A 371 -8.82 -13.88 -3.02
N GLN A 372 -8.73 -13.98 -1.70
CA GLN A 372 -8.82 -12.82 -0.82
C GLN A 372 -7.47 -12.07 -0.87
N PRO A 373 -7.40 -10.81 -1.33
CA PRO A 373 -6.15 -10.07 -1.38
C PRO A 373 -5.63 -9.78 0.04
N LEU A 374 -4.40 -10.19 0.33
CA LEU A 374 -3.73 -9.79 1.57
C LEU A 374 -3.47 -8.28 1.54
N HIS A 375 -3.64 -7.59 2.66
CA HIS A 375 -3.37 -6.15 2.75
C HIS A 375 -1.95 -5.88 3.26
N ASP A 376 -0.97 -6.59 2.69
CA ASP A 376 0.43 -6.58 3.13
C ASP A 376 1.24 -5.41 2.55
N LEU A 377 0.80 -4.20 2.89
CA LEU A 377 1.30 -2.93 2.36
C LEU A 377 2.59 -2.49 3.10
N THR A 378 3.42 -3.45 3.52
CA THR A 378 4.65 -3.27 4.32
C THR A 378 5.79 -2.66 3.52
N GLY A 379 5.98 -3.12 2.28
CA GLY A 379 7.10 -2.72 1.44
C GLY A 379 8.45 -3.13 2.03
N GLY A 380 9.53 -2.40 1.69
CA GLY A 380 10.88 -2.69 2.17
C GLY A 380 11.28 -2.02 3.50
N ASN A 381 10.34 -1.42 4.25
CA ASN A 381 10.68 -0.61 5.43
C ASN A 381 10.54 -1.41 6.73
N THR A 382 11.68 -1.80 7.28
CA THR A 382 11.82 -2.55 8.54
C THR A 382 12.10 -1.66 9.75
N LEU A 383 12.72 -0.48 9.55
CA LEU A 383 13.12 0.41 10.64
C LEU A 383 11.94 1.08 11.33
N MET A 384 10.98 1.61 10.57
CA MET A 384 9.87 2.36 11.17
C MET A 384 8.90 1.46 11.96
N PRO A 385 8.54 0.24 11.49
CA PRO A 385 7.81 -0.69 12.33
C PRO A 385 8.59 -1.13 13.57
N TRP A 386 9.93 -1.22 13.52
CA TRP A 386 10.76 -1.49 14.70
C TRP A 386 10.69 -0.34 15.72
N LEU A 387 10.91 0.90 15.29
CA LEU A 387 10.85 2.07 16.16
C LEU A 387 9.46 2.22 16.81
N LEU A 388 8.39 2.15 16.00
CA LEU A 388 7.01 2.29 16.48
C LEU A 388 6.61 1.18 17.45
N SER A 389 6.96 -0.10 17.19
CA SER A 389 6.70 -1.20 18.14
C SER A 389 7.52 -1.06 19.42
N SER A 390 8.80 -0.65 19.34
CA SER A 390 9.65 -0.49 20.51
C SER A 390 9.19 0.61 21.47
N ALA A 391 8.38 1.57 21.02
CA ALA A 391 7.79 2.60 21.86
C ALA A 391 6.51 2.15 22.60
N VAL A 392 5.94 0.98 22.28
CA VAL A 392 4.72 0.45 22.92
C VAL A 392 5.09 -0.37 24.15
N ALA A 393 4.67 0.08 25.33
CA ALA A 393 4.90 -0.63 26.59
C ALA A 393 4.30 -2.05 26.54
N GLY A 394 5.13 -3.06 26.79
CA GLY A 394 4.75 -4.47 26.68
C GLY A 394 5.07 -5.13 25.33
N SER A 395 5.59 -4.39 24.34
CA SER A 395 6.19 -5.00 23.15
C SER A 395 7.42 -5.85 23.51
N SER A 396 7.68 -6.92 22.75
CA SER A 396 8.87 -7.77 22.94
C SER A 396 10.18 -7.08 22.59
N ASN A 397 10.14 -5.99 21.80
CA ASN A 397 11.27 -5.10 21.53
C ASN A 397 11.18 -3.75 22.26
N TYR A 398 10.41 -3.66 23.36
CA TYR A 398 10.21 -2.39 24.07
C TYR A 398 11.53 -1.76 24.53
N ASP A 399 11.72 -0.49 24.19
CA ASP A 399 12.88 0.32 24.54
C ASP A 399 12.42 1.66 25.16
N ALA A 400 12.89 1.94 26.38
CA ALA A 400 12.47 3.12 27.13
C ALA A 400 13.00 4.44 26.55
N THR A 401 14.11 4.42 25.82
CA THR A 401 14.66 5.59 25.11
C THR A 401 13.78 5.92 23.92
N ASN A 402 13.47 4.94 23.07
CA ASN A 402 12.56 5.09 21.93
C ASN A 402 11.16 5.53 22.37
N ALA A 403 10.63 4.92 23.45
CA ALA A 403 9.37 5.33 24.06
C ALA A 403 9.41 6.78 24.54
N THR A 404 10.50 7.24 25.16
CA THR A 404 10.67 8.64 25.61
C THR A 404 10.75 9.59 24.41
N LEU A 405 11.54 9.24 23.38
CA LEU A 405 11.76 10.07 22.21
C LEU A 405 10.51 10.24 21.34
N LEU A 406 9.71 9.19 21.15
CA LEU A 406 8.50 9.23 20.31
C LEU A 406 7.27 9.77 21.06
N ASN A 407 7.19 9.62 22.39
CA ASN A 407 6.06 10.12 23.18
C ASN A 407 6.24 11.56 23.72
N GLN A 408 7.13 12.37 23.14
CA GLN A 408 7.19 13.82 23.39
C GLN A 408 5.87 14.54 23.01
N GLY A 409 5.08 13.94 22.12
CA GLY A 409 3.69 14.30 21.86
C GLY A 409 3.47 15.35 20.77
N PHE A 410 2.21 15.50 20.38
CA PHE A 410 1.78 16.28 19.21
C PHE A 410 2.25 17.74 19.19
N ASN A 411 2.38 18.38 20.35
CA ASN A 411 2.83 19.76 20.45
C ASN A 411 4.36 19.95 20.33
N VAL A 412 5.14 18.87 20.26
CA VAL A 412 6.61 18.88 20.14
C VAL A 412 7.07 18.30 18.80
N LEU A 413 6.37 17.27 18.29
CA LEU A 413 6.78 16.50 17.11
C LEU A 413 5.76 16.46 15.95
N THR A 414 4.55 17.04 16.11
CA THR A 414 3.40 16.78 15.22
C THR A 414 2.97 15.30 15.14
N LEU A 415 3.69 14.39 15.82
CA LEU A 415 3.43 12.96 15.97
C LEU A 415 2.44 12.66 17.10
N SER A 416 1.65 11.60 16.95
CA SER A 416 0.93 11.00 18.08
C SER A 416 0.88 9.46 17.99
N MET A 417 1.30 8.82 19.09
CA MET A 417 1.24 7.36 19.28
C MET A 417 -0.10 6.89 19.85
N THR A 418 -0.97 7.81 20.29
CA THR A 418 -2.23 7.50 21.01
C THR A 418 -3.48 8.08 20.35
N LEU A 419 -3.34 8.78 19.23
CA LEU A 419 -4.44 9.27 18.41
C LEU A 419 -4.58 8.37 17.18
N GLY A 420 -5.82 8.08 16.80
CA GLY A 420 -6.16 7.10 15.76
C GLY A 420 -6.26 5.68 16.32
N GLN A 421 -5.98 4.69 15.49
CA GLN A 421 -5.60 3.35 15.94
C GLN A 421 -4.17 3.41 16.53
N PRO A 422 -3.96 3.07 17.82
CA PRO A 422 -2.60 3.03 18.37
C PRO A 422 -1.76 1.97 17.64
N PRO A 423 -0.43 2.19 17.49
CA PRO A 423 0.48 1.19 16.92
C PRO A 423 0.34 -0.18 17.59
N ASP A 424 0.06 -1.21 16.79
CA ASP A 424 -0.02 -2.59 17.24
C ASP A 424 1.38 -3.22 17.14
N PRO A 425 2.08 -3.50 18.26
CA PRO A 425 3.44 -3.99 18.22
C PRO A 425 3.55 -5.38 17.60
N ALA A 426 2.54 -6.24 17.75
CA ALA A 426 2.56 -7.58 17.18
C ALA A 426 2.39 -7.53 15.66
N ALA A 427 1.44 -6.72 15.18
CA ALA A 427 1.25 -6.50 13.74
C ALA A 427 2.48 -5.85 13.08
N LEU A 428 3.12 -4.87 13.74
CA LEU A 428 4.31 -4.19 13.25
C LEU A 428 5.53 -5.12 13.21
N LEU A 429 5.78 -5.91 14.26
CA LEU A 429 6.86 -6.90 14.28
C LEU A 429 6.66 -7.98 13.21
N ALA A 430 5.42 -8.45 12.99
CA ALA A 430 5.09 -9.33 11.87
C ALA A 430 5.30 -8.63 10.51
N GLY A 431 5.06 -7.32 10.43
CA GLY A 431 5.35 -6.50 9.25
C GLY A 431 6.84 -6.46 8.89
N ILE A 432 7.74 -6.38 9.88
CA ILE A 432 9.20 -6.46 9.67
C ILE A 432 9.57 -7.78 9.00
N VAL A 433 9.04 -8.90 9.49
CA VAL A 433 9.33 -10.24 8.92
C VAL A 433 8.93 -10.30 7.44
N ARG A 434 7.72 -9.81 7.09
CA ARG A 434 7.24 -9.81 5.70
C ARG A 434 7.98 -8.82 4.80
N ALA A 435 8.45 -7.70 5.34
CA ALA A 435 9.34 -6.77 4.65
C ALA A 435 10.71 -7.40 4.35
N THR A 436 11.36 -8.06 5.34
CA THR A 436 12.62 -8.80 5.15
C THR A 436 12.47 -9.89 4.09
N GLN A 437 11.42 -10.73 4.17
CA GLN A 437 11.14 -11.75 3.14
C GLN A 437 10.95 -11.14 1.75
N SER A 438 10.28 -10.00 1.66
CA SER A 438 10.02 -9.34 0.36
C SER A 438 11.30 -8.78 -0.25
N LEU A 439 12.24 -8.29 0.57
CA LEU A 439 13.59 -7.93 0.13
C LEU A 439 14.41 -9.16 -0.30
N GLN A 440 14.33 -10.27 0.43
CA GLN A 440 15.00 -11.53 0.07
C GLN A 440 14.46 -12.15 -1.24
N ARG A 441 13.14 -12.12 -1.45
CA ARG A 441 12.50 -12.60 -2.70
C ARG A 441 12.75 -11.68 -3.91
N ALA A 442 13.09 -10.41 -3.69
CA ALA A 442 13.23 -9.41 -4.74
C ALA A 442 14.48 -9.57 -5.62
N ALA A 443 15.50 -10.30 -5.15
CA ALA A 443 16.80 -10.42 -5.84
C ALA A 443 17.41 -11.82 -5.72
N SER A 444 18.34 -12.13 -6.63
CA SER A 444 19.25 -13.27 -6.50
C SER A 444 20.61 -12.97 -7.11
N ILE A 445 21.63 -13.71 -6.70
CA ILE A 445 22.98 -13.65 -7.29
C ILE A 445 23.23 -14.97 -8.02
N GLU A 446 23.45 -14.89 -9.33
CA GLU A 446 23.64 -16.06 -10.21
C GLU A 446 25.09 -16.14 -10.71
N ASN A 447 25.53 -17.36 -11.07
CA ASN A 447 26.74 -17.61 -11.87
C ASN A 447 28.07 -17.05 -11.30
N VAL A 448 28.23 -16.99 -9.97
CA VAL A 448 29.49 -16.56 -9.35
C VAL A 448 30.65 -17.44 -9.80
N SER A 449 31.65 -16.83 -10.41
CA SER A 449 32.83 -17.50 -10.95
C SER A 449 34.08 -16.65 -10.69
N TYR A 450 35.15 -17.30 -10.23
CA TYR A 450 36.42 -16.62 -9.96
C TYR A 450 37.61 -17.41 -10.51
N GLY A 451 38.50 -16.72 -11.23
CA GLY A 451 39.72 -17.27 -11.81
C GLY A 451 40.93 -16.98 -10.94
N ALA A 452 41.30 -17.91 -10.06
CA ALA A 452 42.39 -17.71 -9.07
C ALA A 452 43.72 -17.22 -9.67
N GLY A 453 44.10 -17.69 -10.86
CA GLY A 453 45.33 -17.27 -11.57
C GLY A 453 45.24 -15.94 -12.33
N THR A 454 44.05 -15.34 -12.47
CA THR A 454 43.86 -14.04 -13.14
C THR A 454 43.35 -12.95 -12.20
N GLY A 455 42.63 -13.32 -11.14
CA GLY A 455 41.90 -12.41 -10.26
C GLY A 455 40.49 -12.07 -10.76
N ALA A 456 40.11 -12.52 -11.96
CA ALA A 456 38.83 -12.16 -12.56
C ALA A 456 37.65 -12.81 -11.82
N LEU A 457 36.71 -11.99 -11.35
CA LEU A 457 35.43 -12.36 -10.75
C LEU A 457 34.30 -11.92 -11.69
N GLY A 458 33.37 -12.83 -11.98
CA GLY A 458 32.12 -12.54 -12.69
C GLY A 458 30.92 -13.11 -11.94
N PHE A 459 29.83 -12.36 -11.87
CA PHE A 459 28.53 -12.78 -11.32
C PHE A 459 27.39 -11.92 -11.87
N ARG A 460 26.16 -12.40 -11.73
CA ARG A 460 24.95 -11.68 -12.13
C ARG A 460 24.12 -11.31 -10.92
N ILE A 461 23.54 -10.11 -10.89
CA ILE A 461 22.47 -9.73 -9.95
C ILE A 461 21.15 -9.70 -10.71
N ARG A 462 20.20 -10.57 -10.36
CA ARG A 462 18.86 -10.56 -10.98
C ARG A 462 17.88 -9.74 -10.15
N ASN A 463 17.12 -8.89 -10.82
CA ASN A 463 15.92 -8.24 -10.29
C ASN A 463 14.70 -9.13 -10.59
N HIS A 464 13.99 -9.58 -9.55
CA HIS A 464 12.76 -10.35 -9.67
C HIS A 464 11.48 -9.50 -9.62
N THR A 465 11.60 -8.20 -9.36
CA THR A 465 10.47 -7.27 -9.18
C THR A 465 9.99 -6.65 -10.50
N GLY A 466 8.81 -6.01 -10.46
CA GLY A 466 8.20 -5.37 -11.63
C GLY A 466 8.74 -3.98 -11.95
N HIS A 467 9.46 -3.32 -11.04
CA HIS A 467 10.01 -1.96 -11.15
C HIS A 467 11.55 -1.99 -11.03
N LYS A 468 12.25 -0.85 -10.96
CA LYS A 468 13.70 -0.90 -10.68
C LYS A 468 13.95 -1.48 -9.29
N LEU A 469 15.10 -2.11 -9.11
CA LEU A 469 15.55 -2.60 -7.81
C LEU A 469 16.67 -1.70 -7.27
N ILE A 470 16.49 -1.00 -6.15
CA ILE A 470 15.22 -0.73 -5.43
C ILE A 470 14.37 0.33 -6.15
N SER A 471 13.12 0.49 -5.71
CA SER A 471 12.24 1.61 -6.10
C SER A 471 11.65 2.26 -4.85
N GLY A 472 10.87 3.32 -5.05
CA GLY A 472 10.32 4.16 -4.00
C GLY A 472 11.13 5.45 -3.78
N TYR A 473 10.96 6.05 -2.60
CA TYR A 473 11.65 7.25 -2.15
C TYR A 473 13.20 7.17 -2.30
N PRO A 474 13.86 8.15 -2.95
CA PRO A 474 15.27 8.02 -3.35
C PRO A 474 16.28 8.34 -2.23
N GLU A 475 15.98 9.29 -1.34
CA GLU A 475 16.99 9.82 -0.42
C GLU A 475 17.30 8.86 0.72
N GLY A 476 18.59 8.71 1.03
CA GLY A 476 19.09 7.80 2.07
C GLY A 476 18.93 6.31 1.78
N ARG A 477 18.22 5.89 0.72
CA ARG A 477 18.02 4.47 0.39
C ARG A 477 19.04 3.98 -0.63
N ARG A 478 19.67 2.84 -0.35
CA ARG A 478 20.60 2.19 -1.27
C ARG A 478 20.56 0.67 -1.12
N MET A 479 20.84 -0.05 -2.20
CA MET A 479 21.48 -1.36 -2.08
C MET A 479 22.99 -1.23 -2.28
N PHE A 480 23.76 -2.20 -1.84
CA PHE A 480 25.15 -2.35 -2.24
C PHE A 480 25.55 -3.83 -2.28
N VAL A 481 26.39 -4.20 -3.24
CA VAL A 481 27.12 -5.47 -3.17
C VAL A 481 28.37 -5.25 -2.34
N SER A 482 28.52 -6.03 -1.28
CA SER A 482 29.78 -6.24 -0.58
C SER A 482 30.41 -7.54 -1.06
N ILE A 483 31.71 -7.53 -1.37
CA ILE A 483 32.45 -8.70 -1.87
C ILE A 483 33.60 -8.96 -0.91
N ARG A 484 33.80 -10.22 -0.48
CA ARG A 484 34.93 -10.61 0.39
C ARG A 484 35.75 -11.71 -0.28
N GLY A 485 37.06 -11.47 -0.39
CA GLY A 485 38.04 -12.45 -0.87
C GLY A 485 38.78 -13.07 0.30
N TYR A 486 38.88 -14.40 0.31
CA TYR A 486 39.41 -15.21 1.40
C TYR A 486 40.71 -15.93 1.02
N VAL A 487 41.61 -16.09 2.01
CA VAL A 487 42.76 -17.02 1.99
C VAL A 487 42.83 -17.72 3.35
N GLY A 488 42.79 -19.06 3.35
CA GLY A 488 42.78 -19.87 4.57
C GLY A 488 41.60 -19.57 5.49
N GLY A 489 40.47 -19.16 4.93
CA GLY A 489 39.29 -18.69 5.68
C GLY A 489 39.40 -17.27 6.25
N ASN A 490 40.50 -16.55 6.05
CA ASN A 490 40.65 -15.16 6.49
C ASN A 490 40.32 -14.20 5.35
N VAL A 491 39.55 -13.13 5.61
CA VAL A 491 39.30 -12.07 4.61
C VAL A 491 40.61 -11.31 4.38
N VAL A 492 41.10 -11.33 3.13
CA VAL A 492 42.31 -10.59 2.70
C VAL A 492 42.00 -9.42 1.77
N SER A 493 40.76 -9.32 1.28
CA SER A 493 40.29 -8.18 0.50
C SER A 493 38.78 -8.00 0.60
N ALA A 494 38.30 -6.76 0.57
CA ALA A 494 36.85 -6.46 0.58
C ALA A 494 36.48 -5.29 -0.35
N VAL A 495 35.43 -5.46 -1.15
CA VAL A 495 34.81 -4.38 -1.95
C VAL A 495 33.54 -3.91 -1.24
N ASN A 496 33.35 -2.59 -1.13
CA ASN A 496 32.27 -1.96 -0.37
C ASN A 496 32.09 -2.55 1.05
N PRO A 497 33.13 -2.56 1.90
CA PRO A 497 32.96 -2.95 3.29
C PRO A 497 32.10 -1.93 4.05
N TYR A 498 31.13 -2.42 4.81
CA TYR A 498 30.27 -1.63 5.68
C TYR A 498 30.82 -1.62 7.12
N ASP A 499 30.89 -0.45 7.74
CA ASP A 499 31.27 -0.31 9.14
C ASP A 499 30.03 -0.17 10.02
N ALA A 500 29.79 -1.15 10.89
CA ALA A 500 28.61 -1.19 11.76
C ALA A 500 28.67 -0.19 12.94
N THR A 501 29.84 0.35 13.28
CA THR A 501 30.00 1.34 14.35
C THR A 501 29.69 2.75 13.83
N ALA A 502 30.19 3.05 12.63
CA ALA A 502 29.88 4.27 11.90
C ALA A 502 28.51 4.22 11.20
N ALA A 503 27.96 3.02 10.96
CA ALA A 503 26.72 2.70 10.25
C ALA A 503 26.64 3.22 8.80
N THR A 504 27.78 3.17 8.09
CA THR A 504 27.89 3.52 6.67
C THR A 504 29.00 2.72 5.96
N LEU A 505 29.09 2.86 4.64
CA LEU A 505 30.14 2.26 3.83
C LEU A 505 31.48 2.96 4.07
N LYS A 506 32.57 2.20 4.15
CA LYS A 506 33.93 2.74 4.26
C LYS A 506 34.40 3.27 2.91
N GLY A 507 35.22 4.32 2.94
CA GLY A 507 35.72 5.01 1.75
C GLY A 507 34.67 5.77 0.93
N LEU A 508 33.44 5.98 1.46
CA LEU A 508 32.34 6.63 0.75
C LEU A 508 32.69 8.08 0.40
N PRO A 509 32.81 8.45 -0.89
CA PRO A 509 33.23 9.79 -1.29
C PRO A 509 32.27 10.87 -0.79
N GLY A 510 32.83 11.94 -0.23
CA GLY A 510 32.05 13.09 0.26
C GLY A 510 31.37 12.91 1.62
N SER A 511 31.40 11.73 2.25
CA SER A 511 30.89 11.52 3.63
C SER A 511 32.01 11.78 4.65
N PRO A 512 31.98 12.87 5.45
CA PRO A 512 33.06 13.18 6.41
C PRO A 512 33.17 12.17 7.55
N ASN A 513 32.11 11.40 7.80
CA ASN A 513 32.01 10.39 8.85
C ASN A 513 32.15 8.95 8.33
N SER A 514 32.42 8.77 7.03
CA SER A 514 32.84 7.48 6.47
C SER A 514 34.23 7.11 7.00
N PRO A 515 34.43 5.93 7.62
CA PRO A 515 35.77 5.46 7.96
C PRO A 515 36.64 5.29 6.70
N PRO A 516 37.97 5.45 6.81
CA PRO A 516 38.88 5.17 5.70
C PRO A 516 38.92 3.67 5.36
N LEU A 517 39.27 3.36 4.12
CA LEU A 517 39.52 2.00 3.66
C LEU A 517 40.79 1.43 4.33
N GLY A 518 40.70 0.17 4.74
CA GLY A 518 41.83 -0.62 5.25
C GLY A 518 42.71 -1.21 4.14
N SER A 519 43.75 -1.96 4.54
CA SER A 519 44.57 -2.70 3.58
C SER A 519 43.73 -3.80 2.91
N GLY A 520 43.79 -3.89 1.58
CA GLY A 520 42.97 -4.82 0.80
C GLY A 520 41.50 -4.40 0.60
N GLU A 521 41.07 -3.27 1.16
CA GLU A 521 39.71 -2.75 0.98
C GLU A 521 39.59 -1.79 -0.21
N SER A 522 38.43 -1.78 -0.87
CA SER A 522 38.09 -0.82 -1.93
C SER A 522 36.62 -0.37 -1.87
N TYR A 523 36.33 0.79 -2.45
CA TYR A 523 34.97 1.30 -2.67
C TYR A 523 34.68 1.33 -4.18
N ALA A 524 33.50 0.86 -4.58
CA ALA A 524 33.05 0.73 -5.95
C ALA A 524 31.62 1.25 -6.11
N ASP A 525 31.48 2.54 -6.46
CA ASP A 525 30.18 3.25 -6.51
C ASP A 525 29.18 2.63 -7.51
N ALA A 526 29.67 2.00 -8.58
CA ALA A 526 28.85 1.29 -9.56
C ALA A 526 28.09 0.10 -8.94
N LEU A 527 28.66 -0.53 -7.89
CA LEU A 527 28.06 -1.62 -7.12
C LEU A 527 27.28 -1.13 -5.89
N VAL A 528 27.03 0.18 -5.79
CA VAL A 528 26.07 0.78 -4.86
C VAL A 528 24.89 1.26 -5.71
N TYR A 529 23.72 0.64 -5.55
CA TYR A 529 22.53 0.84 -6.39
C TYR A 529 21.56 1.77 -5.69
N GLU A 530 21.47 3.00 -6.19
CA GLU A 530 20.81 4.11 -5.50
C GLU A 530 20.40 5.21 -6.50
N ALA A 531 19.47 6.07 -6.10
CA ALA A 531 19.17 7.30 -6.81
C ALA A 531 19.69 8.49 -5.99
N LYS A 532 20.59 9.29 -6.57
CA LYS A 532 21.04 10.57 -5.99
C LYS A 532 20.45 11.71 -6.79
N LEU A 533 19.85 12.68 -6.11
CA LEU A 533 19.25 13.86 -6.73
C LEU A 533 20.31 14.94 -6.98
N GLN A 534 20.08 15.80 -7.97
CA GLN A 534 20.88 17.01 -8.21
C GLN A 534 19.94 18.21 -8.36
N SER A 535 20.45 19.42 -8.09
CA SER A 535 19.65 20.64 -8.25
C SER A 535 20.43 21.75 -8.94
N THR A 536 19.93 22.13 -10.12
CA THR A 536 20.32 23.36 -10.82
C THR A 536 19.71 24.62 -10.18
N LEU A 537 18.84 24.47 -9.18
CA LEU A 537 18.24 25.58 -8.43
C LEU A 537 19.12 25.98 -7.23
N THR A 538 19.67 24.99 -6.49
CA THR A 538 20.63 25.25 -5.41
C THR A 538 22.07 25.32 -5.92
N GLY A 539 22.36 24.71 -7.08
CA GLY A 539 23.72 24.54 -7.63
C GLY A 539 24.41 23.25 -7.16
N GLU A 540 23.74 22.42 -6.37
CA GLU A 540 24.29 21.17 -5.84
C GLU A 540 24.36 20.07 -6.90
N SER A 541 25.56 19.50 -7.09
CA SER A 541 25.77 18.31 -7.92
C SER A 541 25.19 17.04 -7.30
N HIS A 542 24.99 17.04 -5.97
CA HIS A 542 24.31 16.01 -5.19
C HIS A 542 23.56 16.72 -4.06
N THR A 543 22.25 16.50 -3.93
CA THR A 543 21.41 17.14 -2.91
C THR A 543 20.58 16.13 -2.13
N PHE A 544 20.24 16.49 -0.89
CA PHE A 544 19.20 15.85 -0.07
C PHE A 544 17.98 16.77 0.14
N HIS A 545 17.87 17.85 -0.64
CA HIS A 545 16.70 18.70 -0.72
C HIS A 545 15.78 18.24 -1.87
N PHE A 546 15.14 17.05 -1.77
CA PHE A 546 14.29 16.53 -2.87
C PHE A 546 13.20 17.48 -3.35
N ALA A 547 12.69 18.37 -2.49
CA ALA A 547 11.71 19.39 -2.85
C ALA A 547 12.28 20.43 -3.84
N LEU A 548 13.61 20.60 -3.87
CA LEU A 548 14.39 21.49 -4.73
C LEU A 548 15.14 20.75 -5.85
N ALA A 549 15.04 19.43 -5.92
CA ALA A 549 15.73 18.61 -6.92
C ALA A 549 15.19 18.87 -8.33
N THR A 550 16.09 19.20 -9.26
CA THR A 550 15.74 19.46 -10.67
C THR A 550 16.13 18.33 -11.62
N GLY A 551 16.86 17.32 -11.12
CA GLY A 551 17.22 16.11 -11.84
C GLY A 551 17.89 15.07 -10.93
N ARG A 552 18.60 14.12 -11.54
CA ARG A 552 19.37 13.09 -10.83
C ARG A 552 20.86 13.24 -11.14
N ALA A 553 21.71 13.06 -10.13
CA ALA A 553 23.16 12.88 -10.28
C ALA A 553 23.49 11.42 -10.66
N LYS A 554 22.74 10.48 -10.10
CA LYS A 554 22.91 9.03 -10.26
C LYS A 554 21.53 8.35 -10.20
N ASP A 555 21.32 7.36 -11.07
CA ASP A 555 20.28 6.35 -10.96
C ASP A 555 20.76 5.11 -11.73
N ASN A 556 21.49 4.24 -11.03
CA ASN A 556 21.97 2.94 -11.55
C ASN A 556 21.13 1.77 -11.03
N ARG A 557 19.92 2.01 -10.50
CA ARG A 557 19.05 0.97 -9.92
C ARG A 557 18.65 -0.05 -11.00
N ILE A 558 18.74 -1.35 -10.69
CA ILE A 558 18.69 -2.42 -11.70
C ILE A 558 17.29 -2.49 -12.33
N PRO A 559 17.14 -2.42 -13.66
CA PRO A 559 15.83 -2.43 -14.32
C PRO A 559 15.07 -3.75 -14.12
N PRO A 560 13.73 -3.74 -14.20
CA PRO A 560 12.92 -4.96 -14.26
C PRO A 560 13.08 -5.66 -15.62
N ARG A 561 12.61 -6.90 -15.72
CA ARG A 561 12.63 -7.65 -16.98
C ARG A 561 11.79 -6.95 -18.06
N GLY A 562 12.32 -6.87 -19.28
CA GLY A 562 11.64 -6.28 -20.44
C GLY A 562 11.55 -4.75 -20.39
N PHE A 563 12.44 -4.09 -19.65
CA PHE A 563 12.41 -2.63 -19.47
C PHE A 563 12.62 -1.90 -20.81
N ARG A 564 11.57 -1.23 -21.29
CA ARG A 564 11.55 -0.53 -22.58
C ARG A 564 12.30 0.79 -22.48
N ILE A 565 13.63 0.73 -22.47
CA ILE A 565 14.52 1.89 -22.35
C ILE A 565 14.20 3.01 -23.37
N ALA A 566 13.83 2.65 -24.60
CA ALA A 566 13.43 3.62 -25.64
C ALA A 566 12.14 4.41 -25.34
N GLN A 567 11.35 4.00 -24.33
CA GLN A 567 10.17 4.71 -23.83
C GLN A 567 10.44 5.41 -22.48
N ALA A 568 11.59 5.16 -21.83
CA ALA A 568 11.85 5.58 -20.46
C ALA A 568 12.03 7.10 -20.32
N SER A 569 12.55 7.79 -21.34
CA SER A 569 12.69 9.26 -21.37
C SER A 569 11.34 9.98 -21.22
N ALA A 570 10.28 9.48 -21.87
CA ALA A 570 8.93 10.04 -21.78
C ALA A 570 8.31 9.93 -20.37
N ARG A 571 8.85 9.04 -19.53
CA ARG A 571 8.53 8.90 -18.10
C ARG A 571 9.66 9.39 -17.19
N LEU A 572 10.70 10.02 -17.73
CA LEU A 572 11.90 10.48 -17.03
C LEU A 572 12.69 9.38 -16.28
N ALA A 573 12.44 8.09 -16.57
CA ALA A 573 12.86 6.92 -15.80
C ALA A 573 14.18 6.26 -16.28
N GLU A 574 14.89 6.90 -17.22
CA GLU A 574 16.19 6.42 -17.72
C GLU A 574 17.25 6.26 -16.59
N PRO A 575 18.24 5.36 -16.73
CA PRO A 575 19.41 5.37 -15.87
C PRO A 575 20.20 6.67 -16.01
N VAL A 576 20.86 7.10 -14.94
CA VAL A 576 21.64 8.34 -14.92
C VAL A 576 23.00 8.08 -14.27
N TRP A 577 24.05 8.64 -14.87
CA TRP A 577 25.41 8.51 -14.36
C TRP A 577 26.13 9.85 -14.48
N ASN A 578 26.78 10.31 -13.40
CA ASN A 578 27.48 11.59 -13.33
C ASN A 578 26.65 12.80 -13.85
N GLY A 579 25.36 12.83 -13.52
CA GLY A 579 24.41 13.87 -13.92
C GLY A 579 23.86 13.77 -15.35
N VAL A 580 24.26 12.74 -16.11
CA VAL A 580 23.90 12.54 -17.53
C VAL A 580 23.00 11.32 -17.72
N SER A 581 21.88 11.49 -18.43
CA SER A 581 21.05 10.35 -18.83
C SER A 581 21.88 9.37 -19.66
N THR A 582 21.95 8.12 -19.21
CA THR A 582 22.83 7.09 -19.78
C THR A 582 22.00 5.85 -20.14
N PRO A 583 21.21 5.88 -21.24
CA PRO A 583 20.40 4.74 -21.68
C PRO A 583 21.21 3.47 -21.99
N SER A 584 22.52 3.60 -22.23
CA SER A 584 23.45 2.50 -22.46
C SER A 584 24.20 2.04 -21.20
N TYR A 585 23.75 2.41 -19.99
CA TYR A 585 24.37 1.94 -18.74
C TYR A 585 24.24 0.42 -18.59
N PHE A 586 23.07 -0.12 -18.95
CA PHE A 586 22.82 -1.55 -19.10
C PHE A 586 22.76 -1.90 -20.60
N SER A 587 23.13 -3.14 -20.94
CA SER A 587 22.97 -3.69 -22.29
C SER A 587 21.51 -4.05 -22.60
N ALA A 588 21.22 -4.30 -23.89
CA ALA A 588 19.91 -4.79 -24.32
C ALA A 588 19.55 -6.16 -23.70
N ALA A 589 20.55 -6.99 -23.33
CA ALA A 589 20.32 -8.28 -22.70
C ALA A 589 19.94 -8.13 -21.22
N GLU A 590 20.52 -7.15 -20.53
CA GLU A 590 20.24 -6.80 -19.13
C GLU A 590 18.85 -6.15 -18.98
N TYR A 591 18.50 -5.19 -19.85
CA TYR A 591 17.13 -4.66 -19.92
C TYR A 591 16.10 -5.75 -20.28
N GLY A 592 16.43 -6.61 -21.24
CA GLY A 592 15.57 -7.72 -21.66
C GLY A 592 15.39 -8.78 -20.58
N GLY A 593 16.40 -8.99 -19.73
CA GLY A 593 16.41 -10.06 -18.72
C GLY A 593 16.16 -9.62 -17.28
N GLY A 594 16.20 -8.32 -16.96
CA GLY A 594 16.04 -7.78 -15.61
C GLY A 594 17.22 -8.14 -14.70
N TYR A 595 18.44 -7.81 -15.11
CA TYR A 595 19.67 -8.10 -14.35
C TYR A 595 20.80 -7.11 -14.63
N ASP A 596 21.88 -7.23 -13.86
CA ASP A 596 23.18 -6.56 -14.03
C ASP A 596 24.28 -7.64 -14.07
N ASP A 597 25.11 -7.67 -15.12
CA ASP A 597 26.21 -8.64 -15.29
C ASP A 597 27.55 -8.03 -14.86
N VAL A 598 27.92 -8.27 -13.60
CA VAL A 598 29.09 -7.67 -12.95
C VAL A 598 30.37 -8.45 -13.26
N ALA A 599 31.40 -7.75 -13.73
CA ALA A 599 32.76 -8.27 -13.87
C ALA A 599 33.79 -7.31 -13.24
N LEU A 600 34.72 -7.85 -12.45
CA LEU A 600 35.80 -7.10 -11.81
C LEU A 600 37.04 -7.96 -11.55
N THR A 601 38.14 -7.34 -11.12
CA THR A 601 39.38 -8.03 -10.73
C THR A 601 39.62 -7.90 -9.23
N LEU A 602 39.67 -9.03 -8.53
CA LEU A 602 40.13 -9.17 -7.15
C LEU A 602 41.63 -9.54 -7.12
N PRO A 603 42.30 -9.55 -5.94
CA PRO A 603 43.61 -10.17 -5.80
C PRO A 603 43.63 -11.62 -6.31
N GLN A 604 44.80 -12.09 -6.73
CA GLN A 604 45.01 -13.47 -7.20
C GLN A 604 45.20 -14.45 -6.03
N ASN A 605 44.97 -15.73 -6.30
CA ASN A 605 45.16 -16.86 -5.38
C ASN A 605 44.26 -16.82 -4.11
N LEU A 606 43.07 -16.21 -4.21
CA LEU A 606 42.02 -16.41 -3.21
C LEU A 606 41.54 -17.87 -3.25
N ASP A 607 41.30 -18.47 -2.09
CA ASP A 607 40.70 -19.81 -1.98
C ASP A 607 39.17 -19.79 -1.80
N GLY A 608 38.60 -18.63 -1.45
CA GLY A 608 37.16 -18.39 -1.43
C GLY A 608 36.78 -16.95 -1.80
N VAL A 609 35.56 -16.78 -2.31
CA VAL A 609 34.92 -15.48 -2.59
C VAL A 609 33.46 -15.52 -2.15
N GLU A 610 33.04 -14.52 -1.38
CA GLU A 610 31.65 -14.27 -0.98
C GLU A 610 31.16 -13.01 -1.71
N VAL A 611 29.97 -13.07 -2.31
CA VAL A 611 29.27 -11.94 -2.93
C VAL A 611 27.92 -11.77 -2.23
N SER A 612 27.68 -10.63 -1.60
CA SER A 612 26.53 -10.38 -0.73
C SER A 612 25.84 -9.05 -1.11
N LEU A 613 24.58 -9.09 -1.53
CA LEU A 613 23.76 -7.92 -1.85
C LEU A 613 22.96 -7.49 -0.60
N TYR A 614 23.20 -6.29 -0.11
CA TYR A 614 22.52 -5.71 1.06
C TYR A 614 21.61 -4.54 0.68
N TYR A 615 20.51 -4.37 1.40
CA TYR A 615 19.64 -3.19 1.41
C TYR A 615 19.87 -2.35 2.66
N GLN A 616 20.03 -1.03 2.54
CA GLN A 616 20.02 -0.11 3.68
C GLN A 616 18.77 0.77 3.64
N SER A 617 17.88 0.60 4.63
CA SER A 617 16.60 1.32 4.79
C SER A 617 16.76 2.84 4.84
N THR A 618 17.83 3.32 5.49
CA THR A 618 18.20 4.75 5.58
C THR A 618 19.69 4.86 5.90
N SER A 619 20.41 5.70 5.15
CA SER A 619 21.84 5.96 5.35
C SER A 619 22.09 6.94 6.50
N ARG A 620 23.29 6.87 7.07
CA ARG A 620 23.77 7.86 8.05
C ARG A 620 23.75 9.26 7.46
N GLU A 621 24.25 9.40 6.24
CA GLU A 621 24.45 10.68 5.57
C GLU A 621 23.14 11.48 5.47
N TYR A 622 22.02 10.78 5.23
CA TYR A 622 20.70 11.40 5.17
C TYR A 622 20.18 11.85 6.54
N VAL A 623 20.34 11.04 7.59
CA VAL A 623 19.91 11.44 8.94
C VAL A 623 20.79 12.55 9.51
N GLU A 624 22.08 12.57 9.19
CA GLU A 624 22.98 13.69 9.54
C GLU A 624 22.59 14.97 8.81
N PHE A 625 22.17 14.89 7.54
CA PHE A 625 21.59 16.02 6.81
C PHE A 625 20.31 16.52 7.48
N LEU A 626 19.30 15.67 7.69
CA LEU A 626 18.02 16.05 8.33
C LEU A 626 18.23 16.70 9.71
N ARG A 627 19.11 16.12 10.54
CA ARG A 627 19.54 16.71 11.83
C ARG A 627 20.10 18.12 11.65
N ASN A 628 21.08 18.27 10.75
CA ASN A 628 21.82 19.51 10.59
C ASN A 628 20.94 20.63 10.02
N GLU A 629 20.13 20.31 9.02
CA GLU A 629 19.28 21.25 8.28
C GLU A 629 18.15 21.79 9.18
N ILE A 630 17.49 20.91 9.93
CA ILE A 630 16.47 21.29 10.92
C ILE A 630 17.09 22.10 12.07
N LYS A 631 18.34 21.84 12.46
CA LYS A 631 19.03 22.59 13.53
C LYS A 631 19.70 23.88 13.06
N GLY A 632 19.93 24.06 11.76
CA GLY A 632 20.66 25.19 11.20
C GLY A 632 22.10 25.33 11.71
N ASN A 633 22.75 24.21 12.06
CA ASN A 633 24.04 24.21 12.78
C ASN A 633 25.26 23.78 11.94
N SER A 634 25.08 23.46 10.66
CA SER A 634 26.15 23.21 9.69
C SER A 634 26.60 24.49 8.98
N VAL A 635 27.58 24.37 8.08
CA VAL A 635 27.66 25.30 6.94
C VAL A 635 26.30 25.26 6.23
N LYS A 636 25.76 26.42 5.85
CA LYS A 636 24.50 26.50 5.11
C LYS A 636 24.65 25.80 3.77
N THR A 637 23.85 24.75 3.59
CA THR A 637 23.59 24.02 2.34
C THR A 637 23.00 24.96 1.29
N LEU A 638 21.93 25.65 1.67
CA LEU A 638 21.19 26.59 0.85
C LEU A 638 21.80 28.00 0.88
N ALA A 639 21.88 28.62 -0.31
CA ALA A 639 22.53 29.91 -0.52
C ALA A 639 21.81 31.09 0.16
N SER A 640 22.51 32.21 0.32
CA SER A 640 21.99 33.48 0.87
C SER A 640 22.56 34.67 0.08
N PRO A 641 21.76 35.69 -0.32
CA PRO A 641 20.30 35.79 -0.17
C PRO A 641 19.55 34.67 -0.89
N THR A 642 18.30 34.45 -0.50
CA THR A 642 17.44 33.38 -1.05
C THR A 642 16.90 33.76 -2.44
N PRO A 643 16.48 32.77 -3.25
CA PRO A 643 15.69 33.03 -4.46
C PRO A 643 14.41 33.83 -4.23
N SER A 644 13.75 33.67 -3.07
CA SER A 644 12.55 34.43 -2.67
C SER A 644 12.84 35.85 -2.14
N GLY A 645 14.10 36.19 -1.87
CA GLY A 645 14.56 37.56 -1.59
C GLY A 645 14.91 37.86 -0.12
N GLU A 646 14.78 36.90 0.80
CA GLU A 646 15.28 37.03 2.17
C GLU A 646 16.81 37.16 2.22
N PRO A 647 17.37 37.96 3.14
CA PRO A 647 18.82 38.17 3.24
C PRO A 647 19.59 36.94 3.74
N GLN A 648 18.89 35.89 4.20
CA GLN A 648 19.44 34.69 4.80
C GLN A 648 18.53 33.50 4.51
N ALA A 649 19.11 32.33 4.23
CA ALA A 649 18.37 31.08 4.14
C ALA A 649 17.59 30.79 5.42
N TYR A 650 16.36 30.30 5.25
CA TYR A 650 15.39 30.04 6.32
C TYR A 650 15.86 28.91 7.23
N ILE A 651 15.51 28.99 8.52
CA ILE A 651 15.85 27.99 9.55
C ILE A 651 14.65 27.82 10.48
N VAL A 652 14.03 26.63 10.48
CA VAL A 652 12.82 26.30 11.27
C VAL A 652 12.94 26.56 12.77
N GLN A 653 14.16 26.59 13.32
CA GLN A 653 14.39 26.91 14.74
C GLN A 653 13.89 28.30 15.14
N THR A 654 13.89 29.24 14.19
CA THR A 654 13.69 30.68 14.43
C THR A 654 12.22 31.13 14.43
N ASP A 655 11.29 30.27 14.00
CA ASP A 655 9.90 30.66 13.71
C ASP A 655 8.87 29.87 14.57
N PRO A 656 7.92 30.54 15.25
CA PRO A 656 6.83 29.87 15.97
C PRO A 656 5.97 28.93 15.13
N TYR A 657 5.87 29.13 13.80
CA TYR A 657 5.14 28.23 12.90
C TYR A 657 5.65 26.78 12.94
N PHE A 658 6.95 26.60 13.21
CA PHE A 658 7.60 25.29 13.30
C PHE A 658 7.73 24.78 14.75
N ALA A 659 7.02 25.37 15.72
CA ALA A 659 7.12 24.98 17.14
C ALA A 659 6.86 23.48 17.40
N LYS A 660 5.97 22.86 16.61
CA LYS A 660 5.66 21.41 16.69
C LYS A 660 6.57 20.50 15.86
N LEU A 661 7.53 21.06 15.11
CA LEU A 661 8.35 20.30 14.15
C LEU A 661 9.85 20.42 14.42
N LYS A 662 10.31 21.58 14.91
CA LYS A 662 11.74 21.88 15.07
C LYS A 662 12.51 20.97 16.04
N ALA A 663 11.81 20.21 16.89
CA ALA A 663 12.42 19.21 17.76
C ALA A 663 12.87 17.94 17.01
N TRP A 664 12.44 17.74 15.76
CA TRP A 664 12.87 16.60 14.93
C TRP A 664 14.37 16.59 14.67
N GLY A 665 15.03 17.75 14.63
CA GLY A 665 16.47 17.83 14.36
C GLY A 665 17.31 17.03 15.37
N ASP A 666 17.02 17.14 16.67
CA ASP A 666 17.65 16.29 17.69
C ASP A 666 16.99 14.91 17.79
N THR A 667 15.66 14.84 17.72
CA THR A 667 14.92 13.58 17.93
C THR A 667 15.26 12.51 16.89
N ILE A 668 15.38 12.88 15.60
CA ILE A 668 15.66 11.91 14.53
C ILE A 668 17.08 11.35 14.63
N TRP A 669 18.04 12.19 15.05
CA TRP A 669 19.41 11.75 15.29
C TRP A 669 19.50 10.84 16.52
N GLN A 670 18.81 11.18 17.62
CA GLN A 670 18.81 10.37 18.84
C GLN A 670 18.16 9.00 18.61
N LEU A 671 17.05 8.95 17.85
CA LEU A 671 16.45 7.69 17.43
C LEU A 671 17.41 6.88 16.54
N TRP A 672 18.02 7.50 15.53
CA TRP A 672 18.92 6.78 14.63
C TRP A 672 20.19 6.28 15.33
N ASP A 673 20.88 7.11 16.10
CA ASP A 673 22.17 6.75 16.71
C ASP A 673 22.04 5.67 17.79
N HIS A 674 20.90 5.66 18.51
CA HIS A 674 20.53 4.58 19.45
C HIS A 674 20.15 3.26 18.74
N ASN A 675 19.52 3.33 17.56
CA ASN A 675 18.99 2.16 16.85
C ASN A 675 19.80 1.70 15.64
N LYS A 676 20.89 2.36 15.24
CA LYS A 676 21.65 2.09 14.00
C LYS A 676 22.14 0.64 13.82
N SER A 677 22.22 -0.13 14.90
CA SER A 677 22.62 -1.55 14.92
C SER A 677 21.46 -2.54 15.06
N VAL A 678 20.19 -2.10 15.12
CA VAL A 678 19.02 -3.01 15.16
C VAL A 678 18.72 -3.57 13.77
N PRO A 679 18.05 -4.75 13.64
CA PRO A 679 17.81 -5.40 12.34
C PRO A 679 17.08 -4.56 11.28
N GLY A 680 16.36 -3.50 11.68
CA GLY A 680 15.72 -2.58 10.74
C GLY A 680 16.62 -1.46 10.17
N ALA A 681 17.65 -1.06 10.93
CA ALA A 681 18.59 0.00 10.54
C ALA A 681 19.89 -0.54 9.92
N ALA A 682 20.36 -1.69 10.43
CA ALA A 682 21.49 -2.40 9.86
C ALA A 682 21.18 -2.87 8.43
N PRO A 683 22.19 -3.04 7.55
CA PRO A 683 21.95 -3.51 6.18
C PRO A 683 21.36 -4.93 6.15
N ILE A 684 20.22 -5.08 5.49
CA ILE A 684 19.50 -6.35 5.36
C ILE A 684 20.07 -7.13 4.18
N LEU A 685 20.49 -8.37 4.42
CA LEU A 685 20.98 -9.25 3.38
C LEU A 685 19.81 -9.73 2.49
N MET A 686 19.84 -9.36 1.21
CA MET A 686 18.84 -9.74 0.22
C MET A 686 19.19 -11.07 -0.43
N ALA A 687 20.44 -11.18 -0.90
CA ALA A 687 20.93 -12.35 -1.60
C ALA A 687 22.43 -12.53 -1.34
N GLN A 688 22.90 -13.78 -1.29
CA GLN A 688 24.30 -14.15 -1.15
C GLN A 688 24.63 -15.30 -2.11
N ALA A 689 25.84 -15.30 -2.65
CA ALA A 689 26.40 -16.45 -3.35
C ALA A 689 27.92 -16.55 -3.11
N VAL A 690 28.44 -17.77 -3.21
CA VAL A 690 29.80 -18.13 -2.78
C VAL A 690 30.51 -18.94 -3.86
N TRP A 691 31.81 -18.70 -4.01
CA TRP A 691 32.76 -19.53 -4.76
C TRP A 691 33.88 -20.01 -3.83
N GLY A 692 34.31 -21.26 -3.96
CA GLY A 692 35.44 -21.81 -3.20
C GLY A 692 35.19 -21.98 -1.70
N THR A 693 36.27 -21.90 -0.91
CA THR A 693 36.28 -22.09 0.55
C THR A 693 36.23 -20.75 1.28
N VAL A 694 35.02 -20.24 1.52
CA VAL A 694 34.83 -19.16 2.50
C VAL A 694 34.85 -19.73 3.92
N ALA A 695 35.20 -18.92 4.91
CA ALA A 695 34.87 -19.27 6.29
C ALA A 695 33.34 -19.30 6.45
N ASN A 696 32.80 -20.32 7.12
CA ASN A 696 31.44 -20.23 7.67
C ASN A 696 31.40 -18.99 8.59
N PRO A 697 30.54 -17.99 8.35
CA PRO A 697 30.54 -16.72 9.09
C PRO A 697 30.27 -16.89 10.59
N CYS A 698 29.74 -18.05 11.00
CA CYS A 698 29.46 -18.40 12.38
C CYS A 698 30.49 -19.36 13.00
N ALA A 699 31.44 -19.91 12.23
CA ALA A 699 32.47 -20.80 12.74
C ALA A 699 33.65 -20.03 13.36
N GLY A 700 34.24 -20.58 14.43
CA GLY A 700 35.35 -19.92 15.13
C GLY A 700 34.88 -18.70 15.91
N ALA A 701 35.59 -17.58 15.78
CA ALA A 701 35.38 -16.37 16.58
C ALA A 701 34.21 -15.47 16.10
N GLY A 702 33.28 -16.00 15.30
CA GLY A 702 32.06 -15.28 14.90
C GLY A 702 31.19 -14.97 16.11
N SER A 703 30.93 -13.69 16.37
CA SER A 703 30.10 -13.26 17.51
C SER A 703 28.63 -13.69 17.32
N ASN A 704 27.98 -14.09 18.42
CA ASN A 704 26.53 -14.25 18.42
C ASN A 704 25.86 -12.93 17.99
N GLY A 705 24.89 -12.99 17.09
CA GLY A 705 24.27 -11.79 16.52
C GLY A 705 24.97 -11.21 15.28
N THR A 706 26.00 -11.87 14.75
CA THR A 706 26.56 -11.52 13.42
C THR A 706 25.56 -11.91 12.33
N PRO A 707 25.16 -11.01 11.40
CA PRO A 707 24.30 -11.36 10.28
C PRO A 707 24.93 -12.41 9.37
N CYS A 708 24.11 -13.37 8.94
CA CYS A 708 24.51 -14.46 8.05
C CYS A 708 23.35 -14.80 7.09
N ASN A 709 23.47 -15.90 6.37
CA ASN A 709 22.37 -16.52 5.64
C ASN A 709 22.53 -18.04 5.81
N ASP A 710 21.46 -18.76 6.14
CA ASP A 710 21.49 -20.23 6.23
C ASP A 710 21.12 -20.92 4.90
N GLY A 711 20.94 -20.12 3.84
CA GLY A 711 20.55 -20.56 2.51
C GLY A 711 19.03 -20.75 2.34
N SER A 712 18.23 -20.46 3.36
CA SER A 712 16.80 -20.76 3.40
C SER A 712 15.94 -19.49 3.44
N LEU A 713 15.08 -19.33 2.44
CA LEU A 713 13.99 -18.33 2.43
C LEU A 713 12.83 -18.69 3.40
N CYS A 714 12.97 -19.77 4.16
CA CYS A 714 12.09 -20.18 5.24
C CYS A 714 12.58 -19.76 6.62
N THR A 715 13.65 -18.95 6.63
CA THR A 715 14.29 -18.35 7.78
C THR A 715 14.50 -16.86 7.48
N THR A 716 14.38 -16.02 8.51
CA THR A 716 14.41 -14.56 8.36
C THR A 716 15.18 -13.90 9.50
N ASN A 717 15.88 -12.81 9.18
CA ASN A 717 16.81 -12.15 10.09
C ASN A 717 17.85 -13.14 10.66
N ASP A 718 18.57 -13.84 9.76
CA ASP A 718 19.45 -14.93 10.14
C ASP A 718 20.71 -14.40 10.84
N LEU A 719 20.96 -14.90 12.04
CA LEU A 719 22.07 -14.49 12.89
C LEU A 719 22.89 -15.70 13.32
N CYS A 720 24.19 -15.51 13.46
CA CYS A 720 25.05 -16.51 14.06
C CYS A 720 24.65 -16.72 15.54
N ALA A 721 24.45 -17.98 15.91
CA ALA A 721 24.24 -18.42 17.27
C ALA A 721 25.04 -19.71 17.53
N SER A 722 25.97 -19.66 18.49
CA SER A 722 26.72 -20.83 19.00
C SER A 722 27.41 -21.69 17.91
N GLY A 723 27.96 -21.07 16.87
CA GLY A 723 28.68 -21.76 15.79
C GLY A 723 27.91 -21.91 14.47
N VAL A 724 26.61 -21.64 14.47
CA VAL A 724 25.68 -21.97 13.37
C VAL A 724 24.88 -20.72 12.97
N CYS A 725 24.55 -20.56 11.68
CA CYS A 725 23.61 -19.54 11.23
C CYS A 725 22.18 -20.03 11.49
N VAL A 726 21.35 -19.22 12.16
CA VAL A 726 19.95 -19.55 12.45
C VAL A 726 19.04 -18.34 12.26
N GLY A 727 17.95 -18.51 11.51
CA GLY A 727 16.92 -17.49 11.34
C GLY A 727 15.66 -17.69 12.18
N THR A 728 14.82 -16.66 12.16
CA THR A 728 13.42 -16.73 12.62
C THR A 728 12.61 -17.50 11.58
N VAL A 729 12.15 -18.71 11.94
CA VAL A 729 11.42 -19.61 11.03
C VAL A 729 10.12 -18.99 10.54
N VAL A 730 9.87 -19.09 9.24
CA VAL A 730 8.63 -18.64 8.58
C VAL A 730 7.49 -19.62 8.92
N PRO A 731 6.41 -19.18 9.60
CA PRO A 731 5.38 -20.08 10.09
C PRO A 731 4.35 -20.45 9.00
N CYS A 732 4.56 -21.60 8.36
CA CYS A 732 3.60 -22.15 7.38
C CYS A 732 2.36 -22.76 8.04
N THR A 733 1.43 -21.93 8.48
CA THR A 733 0.06 -22.34 8.83
C THR A 733 -0.73 -22.81 7.61
N GLY A 734 -1.57 -23.82 7.75
CA GLY A 734 -2.31 -24.41 6.63
C GLY A 734 -3.34 -23.47 6.00
N LEU A 735 -3.40 -23.46 4.67
CA LEU A 735 -4.19 -22.56 3.82
C LEU A 735 -5.57 -22.20 4.39
N ASP A 736 -6.35 -23.20 4.77
CA ASP A 736 -7.73 -23.12 5.23
C ASP A 736 -8.07 -24.33 6.14
N GLN A 737 -9.35 -24.54 6.44
CA GLN A 737 -9.80 -25.68 7.26
C GLN A 737 -9.54 -27.06 6.64
N CYS A 738 -9.28 -27.14 5.33
CA CYS A 738 -9.03 -28.35 4.58
C CYS A 738 -7.59 -28.52 4.12
N HIS A 739 -6.68 -27.69 4.60
CA HIS A 739 -5.23 -27.87 4.41
C HIS A 739 -4.49 -28.00 5.75
N LEU A 740 -3.43 -28.79 5.76
CA LEU A 740 -2.52 -28.94 6.89
C LEU A 740 -1.50 -27.78 6.92
N PRO A 741 -0.91 -27.47 8.10
CA PRO A 741 0.33 -26.69 8.17
C PRO A 741 1.38 -27.22 7.19
N GLY A 742 1.94 -26.30 6.42
CA GLY A 742 2.88 -26.60 5.35
C GLY A 742 4.29 -26.88 5.85
N ALA A 743 5.05 -27.63 5.06
CA ALA A 743 6.49 -27.40 5.01
C ALA A 743 6.76 -26.14 4.16
N CYS A 744 7.69 -25.31 4.60
CA CYS A 744 8.24 -24.24 3.77
C CYS A 744 9.35 -24.81 2.86
N ASP A 745 9.40 -24.42 1.59
CA ASP A 745 10.51 -24.76 0.69
C ASP A 745 11.65 -23.73 0.85
N PRO A 746 12.83 -24.12 1.38
CA PRO A 746 13.94 -23.20 1.66
C PRO A 746 14.46 -22.49 0.41
N THR A 747 14.25 -23.06 -0.78
CA THR A 747 14.72 -22.49 -2.06
C THR A 747 13.84 -21.33 -2.54
N THR A 748 12.59 -21.24 -2.06
CA THR A 748 11.59 -20.31 -2.60
C THR A 748 10.86 -19.47 -1.55
N GLY A 749 10.89 -19.89 -0.28
CA GLY A 749 10.13 -19.27 0.80
C GLY A 749 8.62 -19.55 0.69
N ALA A 750 8.22 -20.45 -0.20
CA ALA A 750 6.82 -20.79 -0.40
C ALA A 750 6.37 -21.86 0.60
N CYS A 751 5.25 -21.60 1.27
CA CYS A 751 4.56 -22.63 2.04
C CYS A 751 3.86 -23.61 1.10
N SER A 752 4.21 -24.89 1.21
CA SER A 752 3.35 -25.96 0.70
C SER A 752 2.01 -25.96 1.43
N ASN A 753 0.94 -26.38 0.76
CA ASN A 753 -0.38 -26.52 1.37
C ASN A 753 -0.91 -27.93 1.10
N PRO A 754 -0.60 -28.91 1.97
CA PRO A 754 -1.07 -30.28 1.80
C PRO A 754 -2.56 -30.37 2.15
N ALA A 755 -3.39 -30.90 1.26
CA ALA A 755 -4.80 -31.16 1.57
C ALA A 755 -4.94 -32.16 2.74
N LYS A 756 -5.90 -31.90 3.62
CA LYS A 756 -6.36 -32.88 4.62
C LYS A 756 -7.04 -34.05 3.92
N ALA A 757 -7.09 -35.20 4.58
CA ALA A 757 -7.70 -36.41 4.03
C ALA A 757 -9.17 -36.18 3.66
N ASN A 758 -9.60 -36.73 2.52
CA ASN A 758 -11.00 -36.65 2.10
C ASN A 758 -11.93 -37.23 3.18
N GLY A 759 -13.02 -36.54 3.49
CA GLY A 759 -13.90 -36.87 4.63
C GLY A 759 -13.51 -36.23 5.97
N THR A 760 -12.41 -35.47 6.04
CA THR A 760 -12.08 -34.67 7.25
C THR A 760 -13.15 -33.60 7.45
N ALA A 761 -13.74 -33.50 8.65
CA ALA A 761 -14.72 -32.47 8.96
C ALA A 761 -14.14 -31.04 8.81
N CYS A 762 -14.93 -30.17 8.21
CA CYS A 762 -14.67 -28.73 8.08
C CYS A 762 -15.99 -27.98 8.31
N SER A 763 -16.02 -26.67 8.05
CA SER A 763 -17.24 -25.89 7.88
C SER A 763 -17.02 -24.79 6.85
N ASP A 764 -17.94 -24.64 5.91
CA ASP A 764 -17.99 -23.46 5.03
C ASP A 764 -18.61 -22.22 5.72
N ASN A 765 -19.13 -22.41 6.94
CA ASN A 765 -19.86 -21.45 7.78
C ASN A 765 -21.28 -21.10 7.28
N ASP A 766 -21.89 -21.98 6.48
CA ASP A 766 -23.33 -22.05 6.28
C ASP A 766 -23.94 -23.04 7.30
N ALA A 767 -24.99 -22.64 8.03
CA ALA A 767 -25.71 -23.52 8.95
C ALA A 767 -26.81 -24.36 8.26
N CYS A 768 -27.02 -24.13 6.95
CA CYS A 768 -27.92 -24.88 6.07
C CYS A 768 -27.20 -25.96 5.26
N THR A 769 -25.88 -26.08 5.34
CA THR A 769 -25.13 -27.23 4.86
C THR A 769 -25.06 -28.31 5.95
N LEU A 770 -24.97 -29.58 5.52
CA LEU A 770 -24.96 -30.73 6.41
C LEU A 770 -23.74 -31.60 6.15
N THR A 771 -23.02 -31.92 7.23
CA THR A 771 -21.84 -32.80 7.23
C THR A 771 -20.77 -32.38 6.22
N ASP A 772 -20.32 -31.14 6.37
CA ASP A 772 -19.20 -30.56 5.62
C ASP A 772 -17.92 -31.39 5.78
N THR A 773 -17.34 -31.77 4.65
CA THR A 773 -16.08 -32.52 4.61
C THR A 773 -15.14 -31.97 3.56
N CYS A 774 -13.85 -32.06 3.85
CA CYS A 774 -12.80 -31.82 2.87
C CYS A 774 -12.86 -32.87 1.77
N GLN A 775 -12.81 -32.43 0.51
CA GLN A 775 -12.64 -33.27 -0.66
C GLN A 775 -11.60 -32.61 -1.57
N SER A 776 -10.44 -33.25 -1.74
CA SER A 776 -9.35 -32.76 -2.60
C SER A 776 -8.88 -31.33 -2.28
N GLY A 777 -8.92 -30.94 -1.01
CA GLY A 777 -8.51 -29.62 -0.50
C GLY A 777 -9.64 -28.58 -0.38
N ALA A 778 -10.78 -28.76 -1.05
CA ALA A 778 -11.95 -27.91 -0.86
C ALA A 778 -12.83 -28.42 0.30
N CYS A 779 -13.40 -27.54 1.12
CA CYS A 779 -14.51 -27.90 2.01
C CYS A 779 -15.78 -27.99 1.17
N VAL A 780 -16.52 -29.10 1.25
CA VAL A 780 -17.79 -29.31 0.53
C VAL A 780 -18.82 -29.99 1.42
N SER A 781 -20.07 -29.53 1.33
CA SER A 781 -21.22 -30.10 2.04
C SER A 781 -21.67 -31.43 1.44
N ALA A 782 -22.08 -32.40 2.27
CA ALA A 782 -22.65 -33.66 1.82
C ALA A 782 -24.19 -33.62 1.65
N GLY A 783 -24.82 -32.49 1.96
CA GLY A 783 -26.24 -32.21 1.73
C GLY A 783 -26.65 -30.85 2.30
N ASN A 784 -27.92 -30.48 2.13
CA ASN A 784 -28.49 -29.24 2.65
C ASN A 784 -29.74 -29.48 3.51
N VAL A 785 -29.97 -28.58 4.47
CA VAL A 785 -31.19 -28.52 5.29
C VAL A 785 -32.41 -28.35 4.38
N THR A 786 -33.21 -29.40 4.27
CA THR A 786 -34.39 -29.44 3.39
C THR A 786 -35.63 -28.96 4.15
N CYS A 787 -36.02 -27.71 3.91
CA CYS A 787 -37.18 -27.10 4.56
C CYS A 787 -38.51 -27.53 3.95
N VAL A 788 -39.14 -28.53 4.56
CA VAL A 788 -40.52 -28.92 4.25
C VAL A 788 -41.52 -27.85 4.70
N ALA A 789 -42.76 -27.93 4.20
CA ALA A 789 -43.85 -27.10 4.69
C ALA A 789 -44.22 -27.47 6.14
N LEU A 790 -44.40 -26.48 7.02
CA LEU A 790 -44.74 -26.67 8.44
C LEU A 790 -46.04 -27.46 8.63
N ASP A 791 -47.05 -27.14 7.82
CA ASP A 791 -48.35 -27.78 7.79
C ASP A 791 -49.04 -27.56 6.42
N GLN A 792 -50.33 -27.88 6.32
CA GLN A 792 -51.11 -27.72 5.08
C GLN A 792 -51.35 -26.26 4.66
N CYS A 793 -51.11 -25.29 5.54
CA CYS A 793 -51.29 -23.86 5.33
C CYS A 793 -49.99 -23.06 5.25
N HIS A 794 -48.85 -23.72 5.25
CA HIS A 794 -47.54 -23.13 4.95
C HIS A 794 -46.96 -23.70 3.65
N LEU A 795 -46.08 -22.94 3.00
CA LEU A 795 -45.26 -23.40 1.89
C LEU A 795 -43.96 -24.01 2.42
N ALA A 796 -43.22 -24.71 1.55
CA ALA A 796 -41.86 -25.13 1.84
C ALA A 796 -40.98 -23.91 2.16
N GLY A 797 -40.18 -24.01 3.20
CA GLY A 797 -39.35 -22.91 3.69
C GLY A 797 -38.09 -22.68 2.85
N VAL A 798 -37.42 -21.57 3.16
CA VAL A 798 -35.99 -21.39 2.87
C VAL A 798 -35.24 -21.45 4.20
N CYS A 799 -34.11 -22.17 4.24
CA CYS A 799 -33.25 -22.23 5.41
C CYS A 799 -32.43 -20.93 5.54
N ASP A 800 -32.21 -20.44 6.78
CA ASP A 800 -31.34 -19.31 7.09
C ASP A 800 -29.88 -19.77 7.33
N PRO A 801 -28.92 -19.39 6.45
CA PRO A 801 -27.51 -19.78 6.57
C PRO A 801 -26.82 -19.36 7.87
N ALA A 802 -27.38 -18.41 8.63
CA ALA A 802 -26.81 -17.99 9.91
C ALA A 802 -27.28 -18.85 11.11
N THR A 803 -28.36 -19.63 10.97
CA THR A 803 -28.98 -20.36 12.10
C THR A 803 -29.40 -21.80 11.80
N GLY A 804 -29.45 -22.21 10.54
CA GLY A 804 -29.94 -23.53 10.12
C GLY A 804 -31.46 -23.68 10.25
N LEU A 805 -32.17 -22.59 10.55
CA LEU A 805 -33.61 -22.59 10.79
C LEU A 805 -34.40 -22.39 9.50
N CYS A 806 -35.44 -23.18 9.32
CA CYS A 806 -36.39 -23.01 8.22
C CYS A 806 -37.36 -21.86 8.50
N SER A 807 -37.46 -20.93 7.56
CA SER A 807 -38.59 -20.00 7.48
C SER A 807 -39.90 -20.74 7.18
N ASN A 808 -41.02 -20.26 7.72
CA ASN A 808 -42.34 -20.85 7.52
C ASN A 808 -43.29 -19.84 6.85
N PRO A 809 -43.17 -19.62 5.53
CA PRO A 809 -44.06 -18.73 4.79
C PRO A 809 -45.48 -19.31 4.69
N ALA A 810 -46.50 -18.53 5.06
CA ALA A 810 -47.90 -18.92 4.92
C ALA A 810 -48.32 -19.05 3.44
N LYS A 811 -49.26 -19.95 3.15
CA LYS A 811 -49.99 -20.01 1.87
C LYS A 811 -50.97 -18.84 1.76
N PRO A 812 -51.36 -18.43 0.55
CA PRO A 812 -52.41 -17.43 0.34
C PRO A 812 -53.72 -17.83 1.03
N ASP A 813 -54.40 -16.86 1.62
CA ASP A 813 -55.70 -17.05 2.26
C ASP A 813 -56.72 -17.66 1.28
N GLY A 814 -57.55 -18.57 1.77
CA GLY A 814 -58.47 -19.38 0.97
C GLY A 814 -57.90 -20.73 0.51
N SER A 815 -56.57 -20.93 0.54
CA SER A 815 -55.93 -22.22 0.17
C SER A 815 -56.55 -23.39 0.92
N ALA A 816 -56.82 -24.51 0.24
CA ALA A 816 -57.50 -25.65 0.86
C ALA A 816 -56.62 -26.40 1.89
N CYS A 817 -57.25 -26.79 3.01
CA CYS A 817 -56.66 -27.60 4.08
C CYS A 817 -57.70 -28.59 4.64
N GLY A 818 -57.30 -29.45 5.58
CA GLY A 818 -58.10 -30.57 6.11
C GLY A 818 -59.37 -30.15 6.85
N GLY A 819 -60.45 -29.90 6.11
CA GLY A 819 -61.75 -29.47 6.63
C GLY A 819 -62.08 -27.99 6.41
N GLY A 820 -61.27 -27.25 5.63
CA GLY A 820 -61.55 -25.85 5.34
C GLY A 820 -60.47 -25.14 4.53
N SER A 821 -60.22 -23.88 4.88
CA SER A 821 -59.30 -22.98 4.17
C SER A 821 -58.27 -22.36 5.12
N CYS A 822 -57.11 -22.03 4.57
CA CYS A 822 -56.07 -21.29 5.28
C CYS A 822 -56.46 -19.81 5.42
N VAL A 823 -56.21 -19.23 6.59
CA VAL A 823 -56.26 -17.79 6.86
C VAL A 823 -55.08 -17.43 7.75
N ALA A 824 -54.22 -16.50 7.31
CA ALA A 824 -53.00 -16.08 8.02
C ALA A 824 -52.10 -17.24 8.48
N GLY A 825 -51.98 -18.30 7.65
CA GLY A 825 -51.21 -19.51 7.94
C GLY A 825 -51.93 -20.56 8.81
N ILE A 826 -53.12 -20.26 9.34
CA ILE A 826 -53.90 -21.20 10.16
C ILE A 826 -54.99 -21.87 9.31
N CYS A 827 -55.14 -23.19 9.40
CA CYS A 827 -56.27 -23.89 8.80
C CYS A 827 -57.54 -23.62 9.63
N VAL A 828 -58.51 -22.89 9.07
CA VAL A 828 -59.82 -22.65 9.68
C VAL A 828 -60.89 -23.50 8.99
N ALA A 829 -61.69 -24.20 9.79
CA ALA A 829 -62.76 -25.05 9.27
C ALA A 829 -63.85 -24.22 8.58
N THR A 830 -64.35 -24.68 7.44
CA THR A 830 -65.48 -24.03 6.75
C THR A 830 -66.79 -24.55 7.32
N ASP A 831 -67.25 -23.95 8.41
CA ASP A 831 -68.52 -24.33 9.07
C ASP A 831 -69.70 -24.21 8.10
N ALA A 832 -70.39 -25.34 7.88
CA ALA A 832 -71.42 -25.50 6.85
C ALA A 832 -72.80 -24.93 7.25
N GLY A 833 -72.83 -23.67 7.68
CA GLY A 833 -73.99 -22.77 7.56
C GLY A 833 -75.13 -22.90 8.58
N SER A 834 -75.58 -21.75 9.07
CA SER A 834 -76.97 -21.48 9.47
C SER A 834 -77.18 -19.97 9.55
N GLY A 835 -78.28 -19.46 8.96
CA GLY A 835 -78.56 -18.03 8.89
C GLY A 835 -79.45 -17.52 10.03
N GLY A 836 -79.30 -16.24 10.38
CA GLY A 836 -80.17 -15.53 11.32
C GLY A 836 -79.96 -14.02 11.20
N SER A 837 -81.02 -13.22 11.29
CA SER A 837 -80.98 -11.78 10.97
C SER A 837 -81.47 -10.90 12.12
N GLY A 838 -80.82 -9.74 12.28
CA GLY A 838 -81.37 -8.58 13.00
C GLY A 838 -80.90 -8.37 14.43
N GLY A 839 -80.58 -7.12 14.78
CA GLY A 839 -80.24 -6.69 16.13
C GLY A 839 -79.46 -5.37 16.15
N THR A 840 -80.03 -4.32 16.73
CA THR A 840 -79.38 -3.02 16.97
C THR A 840 -79.08 -2.86 18.47
N GLY A 841 -77.98 -2.20 18.86
CA GLY A 841 -77.73 -1.94 20.28
C GLY A 841 -76.35 -1.39 20.63
N ALA A 842 -76.32 -0.22 21.25
CA ALA A 842 -75.15 0.57 21.59
C ALA A 842 -74.31 0.07 22.80
N SER A 843 -73.01 0.44 22.77
CA SER A 843 -72.18 0.95 23.90
C SER A 843 -71.99 0.19 25.23
N GLY A 844 -70.73 0.06 25.67
CA GLY A 844 -70.32 0.44 27.03
C GLY A 844 -69.53 -0.59 27.88
N GLY A 845 -68.49 -0.09 28.60
CA GLY A 845 -67.74 -0.79 29.66
C GLY A 845 -66.62 -1.73 29.17
N THR A 846 -65.35 -1.73 29.59
CA THR A 846 -64.57 -1.35 30.81
C THR A 846 -64.40 -2.42 31.91
N GLY A 847 -63.17 -2.94 32.01
CA GLY A 847 -62.59 -3.66 33.15
C GLY A 847 -62.70 -5.19 33.11
N ALA A 848 -61.96 -5.97 33.92
CA ALA A 848 -60.64 -5.73 34.57
C ALA A 848 -60.21 -7.00 35.35
N SER A 849 -58.91 -7.29 35.41
CA SER A 849 -58.20 -8.09 36.44
C SER A 849 -58.50 -9.60 36.65
N GLY A 850 -57.47 -10.35 37.07
CA GLY A 850 -57.54 -11.71 37.62
C GLY A 850 -57.48 -12.85 36.58
N GLY A 851 -56.75 -13.97 36.77
CA GLY A 851 -55.78 -14.32 37.82
C GLY A 851 -56.06 -15.69 38.46
N THR A 852 -55.02 -16.54 38.59
CA THR A 852 -55.06 -17.96 39.05
C THR A 852 -55.72 -18.96 38.09
N GLY A 853 -55.34 -20.24 38.03
CA GLY A 853 -54.22 -20.94 38.69
C GLY A 853 -54.28 -22.48 38.54
N ALA A 854 -53.21 -23.18 38.98
CA ALA A 854 -53.02 -24.66 38.99
C ALA A 854 -52.93 -25.35 37.59
N SER A 855 -52.26 -26.48 37.38
CA SER A 855 -51.28 -27.31 38.16
C SER A 855 -50.46 -28.14 37.13
N GLY A 856 -49.16 -28.39 37.25
CA GLY A 856 -48.50 -29.31 38.21
C GLY A 856 -48.29 -30.70 37.57
N GLY A 857 -47.13 -31.36 37.61
CA GLY A 857 -45.82 -31.00 38.19
C GLY A 857 -44.80 -32.17 38.08
N ALA A 858 -43.73 -32.14 38.89
CA ALA A 858 -42.69 -33.19 39.07
C ALA A 858 -41.71 -33.45 37.89
N SER A 859 -40.41 -33.75 38.09
CA SER A 859 -39.58 -33.72 39.32
C SER A 859 -38.07 -33.81 39.04
N SER A 860 -37.25 -33.12 39.86
CA SER A 860 -35.83 -33.40 40.28
C SER A 860 -34.75 -33.74 39.23
N GLY A 861 -33.50 -33.25 39.32
CA GLY A 861 -32.79 -32.36 40.26
C GLY A 861 -31.38 -32.09 39.65
N GLY A 862 -30.68 -30.98 39.87
CA GLY A 862 -30.10 -30.57 41.14
C GLY A 862 -28.71 -31.24 41.33
N ALA A 863 -27.56 -30.57 41.51
CA ALA A 863 -27.04 -29.21 41.32
C ALA A 863 -25.62 -29.18 41.97
N ALA A 864 -24.87 -28.08 41.83
CA ALA A 864 -23.55 -27.80 42.42
C ALA A 864 -22.36 -28.62 41.82
N GLY A 865 -21.11 -28.11 41.89
CA GLY A 865 -20.67 -26.87 42.56
C GLY A 865 -19.33 -26.32 42.06
N SER A 866 -19.00 -25.12 42.56
CA SER A 866 -17.82 -24.34 42.21
C SER A 866 -16.57 -24.72 43.02
N GLY A 867 -15.39 -24.63 42.39
CA GLY A 867 -14.10 -24.63 43.10
C GLY A 867 -12.93 -24.46 42.14
N GLY A 868 -11.89 -23.73 42.56
CA GLY A 868 -10.65 -23.58 41.80
C GLY A 868 -9.48 -23.26 42.73
N ALA A 869 -8.27 -23.70 42.35
CA ALA A 869 -7.03 -23.36 43.06
C ALA A 869 -5.77 -23.51 42.18
N SER A 870 -4.83 -22.60 42.45
CA SER A 870 -3.48 -22.36 41.93
C SER A 870 -2.41 -23.48 42.04
N SER A 871 -1.22 -23.21 41.46
CA SER A 871 0.07 -23.96 41.51
C SER A 871 0.09 -25.26 40.67
N GLY A 872 1.19 -25.73 40.05
CA GLY A 872 2.65 -25.49 40.20
C GLY A 872 3.34 -26.82 40.60
N GLY A 873 4.53 -27.24 40.16
CA GLY A 873 5.50 -26.74 39.17
C GLY A 873 6.76 -27.65 39.15
N ALA A 874 7.71 -27.39 38.24
CA ALA A 874 9.11 -27.90 38.19
C ALA A 874 9.46 -29.39 37.90
N ALA A 875 10.24 -29.55 36.81
CA ALA A 875 11.53 -30.27 36.70
C ALA A 875 11.68 -31.82 36.64
N GLY A 876 12.62 -32.24 35.76
CA GLY A 876 13.37 -33.52 35.81
C GLY A 876 13.01 -34.58 34.74
N SER A 877 13.91 -35.44 34.23
CA SER A 877 15.29 -35.28 33.71
C SER A 877 15.88 -36.66 33.32
N GLY A 878 16.34 -36.86 32.07
CA GLY A 878 17.07 -38.05 31.59
C GLY A 878 16.22 -39.30 31.28
N GLY A 879 16.70 -40.28 30.49
CA GLY A 879 17.91 -40.27 29.64
C GLY A 879 18.29 -41.63 28.99
N ALA A 880 18.88 -41.53 27.79
CA ALA A 880 19.82 -42.45 27.12
C ALA A 880 19.41 -43.86 26.55
N SER A 881 19.80 -44.08 25.27
CA SER A 881 20.33 -45.33 24.66
C SER A 881 19.35 -46.48 24.30
N THR A 882 19.59 -47.45 23.39
CA THR A 882 20.76 -47.88 22.55
C THR A 882 20.33 -48.49 21.18
N GLY A 883 21.20 -48.46 20.15
CA GLY A 883 21.19 -49.38 18.96
C GLY A 883 20.28 -48.95 17.79
N GLY A 884 20.50 -49.32 16.51
CA GLY A 884 21.49 -50.22 15.86
C GLY A 884 20.79 -51.42 15.18
N ALA A 885 21.09 -51.86 13.94
CA ALA A 885 22.06 -51.42 12.93
C ALA A 885 21.63 -51.86 11.49
N ALA A 886 22.55 -51.79 10.51
CA ALA A 886 22.34 -51.91 9.06
C ALA A 886 21.71 -53.22 8.49
N GLY A 887 21.15 -53.13 7.27
CA GLY A 887 20.78 -54.25 6.40
C GLY A 887 20.66 -53.83 4.92
N SER A 888 21.20 -54.63 4.00
CA SER A 888 21.27 -54.34 2.55
C SER A 888 20.93 -55.57 1.69
N VAL A 889 20.91 -55.42 0.35
CA VAL A 889 20.60 -56.46 -0.69
C VAL A 889 19.09 -56.74 -0.86
N GLY A 890 18.52 -56.95 -2.07
CA GLY A 890 19.02 -56.73 -3.44
C GLY A 890 18.25 -57.45 -4.57
N VAL A 891 18.26 -56.86 -5.78
CA VAL A 891 18.17 -57.43 -7.16
C VAL A 891 17.08 -58.48 -7.54
N ALA A 892 16.10 -58.06 -8.37
CA ALA A 892 15.49 -58.70 -9.57
C ALA A 892 14.29 -57.81 -10.04
N GLY A 893 13.83 -57.63 -11.29
CA GLY A 893 13.87 -58.39 -12.56
C GLY A 893 12.40 -58.65 -13.02
N SER A 894 11.96 -58.57 -14.29
CA SER A 894 12.56 -58.18 -15.58
C SER A 894 11.50 -58.01 -16.71
N GLY A 895 11.83 -57.30 -17.81
CA GLY A 895 11.13 -57.36 -19.13
C GLY A 895 10.18 -56.19 -19.49
N GLY A 896 10.08 -55.70 -20.75
CA GLY A 896 10.97 -55.91 -21.91
C GLY A 896 10.41 -55.43 -23.29
N ALA A 897 11.30 -54.87 -24.15
CA ALA A 897 11.14 -54.56 -25.61
C ALA A 897 10.07 -53.50 -26.05
N ALA A 898 10.18 -52.76 -27.16
CA ALA A 898 11.27 -52.34 -28.10
C ALA A 898 10.73 -51.19 -29.02
N GLY A 899 11.50 -50.38 -29.78
CA GLY A 899 12.95 -50.17 -29.88
C GLY A 899 13.37 -49.28 -31.10
N GLY A 900 14.62 -48.75 -31.10
CA GLY A 900 15.36 -48.13 -32.25
C GLY A 900 15.07 -46.65 -32.59
N GLY A 901 16.01 -45.75 -32.97
CA GLY A 901 17.47 -45.79 -33.20
C GLY A 901 17.87 -44.96 -34.47
N GLY A 902 19.05 -44.35 -34.69
CA GLY A 902 20.32 -44.17 -33.93
C GLY A 902 20.49 -42.77 -33.29
N ALA A 903 21.66 -42.11 -33.12
CA ALA A 903 23.06 -42.19 -33.65
C ALA A 903 23.31 -41.43 -34.99
N SER A 904 24.44 -40.71 -35.23
CA SER A 904 25.74 -40.64 -34.52
C SER A 904 26.50 -39.27 -34.65
N SER A 905 27.73 -39.21 -34.10
CA SER A 905 28.60 -38.06 -33.77
C SER A 905 29.60 -37.55 -34.84
N GLY A 906 30.07 -36.30 -34.70
CA GLY A 906 31.34 -35.77 -35.27
C GLY A 906 31.23 -34.38 -35.92
N GLY A 907 32.26 -33.52 -36.03
CA GLY A 907 33.61 -33.57 -35.42
C GLY A 907 34.64 -32.60 -36.06
N ALA A 908 35.11 -31.61 -35.29
CA ALA A 908 36.35 -30.81 -35.45
C ALA A 908 36.62 -29.86 -36.67
N ALA A 909 37.08 -28.64 -36.32
CA ALA A 909 38.08 -27.77 -36.96
C ALA A 909 37.92 -27.18 -38.39
N GLY A 910 38.20 -25.87 -38.50
CA GLY A 910 38.42 -25.11 -39.75
C GLY A 910 38.72 -23.63 -39.46
N SER A 911 39.70 -23.01 -40.12
CA SER A 911 40.31 -21.74 -39.66
C SER A 911 40.51 -20.66 -40.74
N GLY A 912 40.35 -19.39 -40.34
CA GLY A 912 41.11 -18.25 -40.89
C GLY A 912 40.37 -17.30 -41.85
N GLY A 913 40.73 -16.01 -41.77
CA GLY A 913 40.27 -14.93 -42.67
C GLY A 913 40.20 -13.57 -41.97
N THR A 914 41.06 -12.61 -42.36
CA THR A 914 41.22 -11.30 -41.68
C THR A 914 41.30 -10.12 -42.67
N ALA A 915 40.93 -8.92 -42.18
CA ALA A 915 40.99 -7.61 -42.85
C ALA A 915 40.04 -7.40 -44.05
N GLY A 916 39.63 -6.19 -44.42
CA GLY A 916 39.82 -4.84 -43.84
C GLY A 916 38.70 -3.91 -44.37
N SER A 917 38.30 -2.78 -43.79
CA SER A 917 39.01 -1.57 -43.35
C SER A 917 38.54 -0.35 -44.16
N GLY A 918 37.91 0.64 -43.51
CA GLY A 918 37.51 1.93 -44.10
C GLY A 918 36.09 1.98 -44.70
N GLY A 919 35.31 3.05 -44.55
CA GLY A 919 35.46 4.21 -43.65
C GLY A 919 34.90 5.53 -44.22
N ALA A 920 34.18 6.30 -43.38
CA ALA A 920 33.72 7.68 -43.62
C ALA A 920 32.73 7.90 -44.80
N SER A 921 31.91 8.95 -44.88
CA SER A 921 31.33 9.88 -43.89
C SER A 921 30.27 10.74 -44.58
N THR A 922 29.35 11.39 -43.83
CA THR A 922 28.46 12.51 -44.28
C THR A 922 27.51 12.24 -45.46
N GLY A 923 26.28 12.74 -45.53
CA GLY A 923 25.60 13.76 -44.72
C GLY A 923 25.01 14.83 -45.66
N GLY A 924 23.69 15.04 -45.65
CA GLY A 924 23.03 16.00 -46.54
C GLY A 924 21.50 15.83 -46.55
N ALA A 925 20.77 16.94 -46.52
CA ALA A 925 19.33 16.95 -46.25
C ALA A 925 18.46 17.19 -47.49
N GLY A 926 17.20 16.76 -47.40
CA GLY A 926 16.05 17.49 -47.97
C GLY A 926 15.57 17.08 -49.37
N GLY A 927 14.26 17.20 -49.57
CA GLY A 927 13.61 17.09 -50.89
C GLY A 927 12.41 16.14 -50.91
N ALA A 928 11.21 16.69 -50.76
CA ALA A 928 9.97 16.01 -51.17
C ALA A 928 9.62 16.40 -52.61
N PRO A 929 9.01 15.49 -53.39
CA PRO A 929 8.06 15.89 -54.42
C PRO A 929 6.70 15.16 -54.28
N SER A 930 5.70 15.66 -55.04
CA SER A 930 4.28 15.33 -54.90
C SER A 930 3.70 14.49 -56.03
N GLY A 931 2.68 13.67 -55.72
CA GLY A 931 1.69 13.13 -56.67
C GLY A 931 1.82 11.62 -56.99
N GLY A 932 0.73 10.87 -57.21
CA GLY A 932 -0.69 11.23 -57.07
C GLY A 932 -1.69 10.21 -57.69
N ASN A 933 -2.98 10.56 -57.65
CA ASN A 933 -4.16 9.97 -58.33
C ASN A 933 -4.83 8.66 -57.83
N GLY A 934 -6.16 8.61 -58.03
CA GLY A 934 -7.13 7.57 -57.64
C GLY A 934 -7.78 7.83 -56.27
N GLY A 935 -9.04 8.26 -56.10
CA GLY A 935 -10.23 8.22 -56.98
C GLY A 935 -11.08 6.97 -56.67
N THR A 936 -12.38 7.00 -56.32
CA THR A 936 -13.44 8.04 -56.35
C THR A 936 -14.34 7.91 -55.08
N ALA A 937 -14.92 8.97 -54.49
CA ALA A 937 -16.20 9.65 -54.82
C ALA A 937 -17.45 8.71 -54.82
N ALA A 938 -18.64 9.08 -54.29
CA ALA A 938 -19.09 10.39 -53.78
C ALA A 938 -20.28 10.35 -52.77
N THR A 939 -20.54 11.53 -52.19
CA THR A 939 -21.77 12.11 -51.58
C THR A 939 -23.14 11.60 -52.08
N GLY A 940 -24.28 11.79 -51.38
CA GLY A 940 -24.62 12.55 -50.16
C GLY A 940 -26.03 13.18 -50.27
N GLY A 941 -26.55 13.86 -49.23
CA GLY A 941 -27.76 14.72 -49.36
C GLY A 941 -28.74 14.77 -48.16
N ALA A 942 -29.32 15.95 -47.93
CA ALA A 942 -30.54 16.24 -47.16
C ALA A 942 -31.43 17.18 -48.03
N PRO A 943 -32.73 17.45 -47.73
CA PRO A 943 -33.07 18.45 -46.69
C PRO A 943 -34.47 18.33 -46.02
N ASP A 944 -34.77 19.31 -45.14
CA ASP A 944 -36.07 19.91 -44.75
C ASP A 944 -37.24 19.12 -44.11
N GLY A 945 -37.80 19.67 -43.02
CA GLY A 945 -39.13 19.33 -42.47
C GLY A 945 -39.37 19.66 -40.98
N GLY A 946 -40.46 20.36 -40.66
CA GLY A 946 -41.01 20.61 -39.30
C GLY A 946 -42.44 21.20 -39.41
N PRO A 947 -43.10 21.73 -38.34
CA PRO A 947 -42.77 21.71 -36.90
C PRO A 947 -43.96 21.30 -35.97
N SER A 948 -43.70 21.12 -34.66
CA SER A 948 -44.66 21.26 -33.53
C SER A 948 -43.90 21.18 -32.18
N THR A 949 -44.26 21.73 -30.99
CA THR A 949 -45.39 22.49 -30.39
C THR A 949 -46.38 21.74 -29.45
N GLY A 950 -46.14 21.81 -28.14
CA GLY A 950 -47.06 21.43 -27.04
C GLY A 950 -46.63 20.18 -26.23
N GLY A 951 -46.71 20.13 -24.90
CA GLY A 951 -47.04 21.17 -23.92
C GLY A 951 -47.20 20.64 -22.47
N GLN A 952 -47.21 21.56 -21.49
CA GLN A 952 -47.76 21.47 -20.12
C GLN A 952 -47.26 20.42 -19.10
N ALA A 953 -46.84 20.91 -17.93
CA ALA A 953 -46.97 20.29 -16.60
C ALA A 953 -48.38 20.65 -16.01
N PRO A 954 -48.86 20.16 -14.83
CA PRO A 954 -48.12 19.63 -13.68
C PRO A 954 -48.83 18.49 -12.84
N ALA A 955 -48.38 18.32 -11.59
CA ALA A 955 -49.16 17.95 -10.37
C ALA A 955 -49.09 16.51 -9.77
N SER A 956 -48.41 16.43 -8.61
CA SER A 956 -48.80 15.84 -7.30
C SER A 956 -49.35 14.41 -7.11
N GLY A 957 -48.89 13.77 -6.01
CA GLY A 957 -49.29 12.46 -5.46
C GLY A 957 -48.01 11.71 -5.05
N ASP A 958 -47.64 11.50 -3.78
CA ASP A 958 -48.37 11.06 -2.57
C ASP A 958 -49.01 9.67 -2.77
N ASP A 959 -48.84 8.66 -1.91
CA ASP A 959 -48.13 8.57 -0.61
C ASP A 959 -47.70 7.10 -0.36
N GLY A 960 -46.82 6.79 0.61
CA GLY A 960 -46.36 5.40 0.78
C GLY A 960 -45.36 5.05 1.89
N GLY A 961 -45.22 5.86 2.94
CA GLY A 961 -44.29 5.57 4.04
C GLY A 961 -44.78 4.50 5.03
N CYS A 962 -43.86 3.66 5.54
CA CYS A 962 -44.10 2.85 6.72
C CYS A 962 -42.84 2.85 7.61
N GLY A 963 -43.00 3.13 8.91
CA GLY A 963 -41.88 3.23 9.85
C GLY A 963 -42.33 3.13 11.30
N CYS A 964 -41.39 2.88 12.21
CA CYS A 964 -41.63 2.78 13.64
C CYS A 964 -40.84 3.84 14.42
N ARG A 965 -41.53 4.52 15.35
CA ARG A 965 -40.96 5.50 16.28
C ARG A 965 -40.54 4.84 17.58
N MET A 966 -39.66 5.52 18.33
CA MET A 966 -39.92 5.82 19.75
C MET A 966 -39.41 7.25 20.06
N ARG A 967 -39.80 7.76 21.24
CA ARG A 967 -39.66 9.17 21.69
C ARG A 967 -38.67 9.23 22.89
N PRO A 968 -38.18 10.40 23.38
CA PRO A 968 -39.03 11.51 23.85
C PRO A 968 -38.51 12.95 23.62
N THR A 969 -39.33 13.91 24.07
CA THR A 969 -39.09 15.35 24.25
C THR A 969 -39.72 15.75 25.60
N PRO A 970 -39.83 17.03 26.05
CA PRO A 970 -39.23 18.29 25.58
C PRO A 970 -38.61 19.15 26.72
N ARG A 971 -38.05 20.33 26.38
CA ARG A 971 -38.54 21.64 26.89
C ARG A 971 -37.89 22.82 26.15
N SER A 972 -38.49 24.00 26.28
CA SER A 972 -38.29 25.15 25.41
C SER A 972 -38.42 26.49 26.17
N ASP A 973 -38.18 27.57 25.43
CA ASP A 973 -38.65 28.95 25.65
C ASP A 973 -37.82 29.88 26.56
N ALA A 974 -37.92 31.17 26.22
CA ALA A 974 -37.22 32.32 26.79
C ALA A 974 -38.20 33.50 26.97
N TRP A 975 -37.80 34.59 27.65
CA TRP A 975 -37.93 36.00 27.20
C TRP A 975 -37.83 37.07 28.33
N LEU A 976 -37.42 38.28 27.90
CA LEU A 976 -37.78 39.65 28.40
C LEU A 976 -37.17 40.24 29.72
N LEU A 977 -36.54 41.42 29.51
CA LEU A 977 -36.50 42.67 30.33
C LEU A 977 -35.32 43.07 31.26
N LEU A 978 -34.33 43.67 30.60
CA LEU A 978 -33.68 44.99 30.84
C LEU A 978 -34.11 45.88 32.04
N ALA A 979 -33.11 46.44 32.73
CA ALA A 979 -33.16 47.75 33.43
C ALA A 979 -31.77 48.45 33.36
N MET A 980 -31.68 49.77 33.60
CA MET A 980 -30.48 50.58 33.30
C MET A 980 -29.81 51.29 34.51
N ALA A 981 -28.54 51.66 34.28
CA ALA A 981 -27.88 52.94 34.65
C ALA A 981 -27.10 53.07 35.98
N LEU A 982 -26.20 54.08 35.94
CA LEU A 982 -25.42 54.72 37.02
C LEU A 982 -24.37 53.86 37.76
N GLY A 983 -23.12 53.98 37.30
CA GLY A 983 -21.92 53.73 38.12
C GLY A 983 -21.11 55.00 38.34
N LEU A 984 -20.46 55.13 39.50
CA LEU A 984 -19.34 56.06 39.77
C LEU A 984 -18.67 55.68 41.09
N GLY A 985 -17.36 55.41 41.10
CA GLY A 985 -16.72 54.72 42.24
C GLY A 985 -15.26 55.03 42.61
N LEU A 986 -14.48 55.75 41.78
CA LEU A 986 -13.05 56.10 42.01
C LEU A 986 -12.11 54.85 42.07
N ARG A 987 -10.78 54.87 41.87
CA ARG A 987 -9.71 55.80 41.39
C ARG A 987 -8.57 54.85 40.89
N ARG A 988 -7.53 55.23 40.14
CA ARG A 988 -6.90 56.54 39.84
C ARG A 988 -6.08 56.44 38.53
N ARG A 989 -6.15 57.48 37.69
CA ARG A 989 -5.09 58.08 36.84
C ARG A 989 -3.86 57.20 36.52
N THR A 990 -3.51 56.85 35.28
CA THR A 990 -3.45 57.63 34.01
C THR A 990 -2.74 59.00 34.11
N ARG A 991 -1.54 59.06 33.53
CA ARG A 991 -1.37 59.73 32.22
C ARG A 991 -0.74 58.73 31.26
#